data_AF-A0A838ILY3-F1
#
_entry.id   AF-A0A838ILY3-F1
#
_cell.length_a   1.000
_cell.length_b   1.000
_cell.length_c   1.000
_cell.angle_alpha   90.00
_cell.angle_beta   90.00
_cell.angle_gamma   90.00
#
_symmetry.space_group_name_H-M   'P 1'
#
loop_
_entity.id
_entity.type
_entity.pdbx_description
1 polymer ?
#
loop_
_entity_poly.entity_id
_entity_poly.type
_entity_poly.pdbx_seq_one_letter_code
_entity_poly.pdbx_strand_id
1 'polypeptide(L)'
;MTRTYTHTTRVSMGRDARNDFVLNDGFVSNRHAEILLEGSDFVYRDLRSRHGSLVLVEEVSLHLHDKNKETQVRVINGAEFQVGSTLIRLSITEQPAVNVGQQPQAQAMRQFEEELPEVTNPSSDMRQKFITTAHQPVQALSRRFESHDRRLEVLFRLAGHLNGLTALDEILDLIVEATFDAFPAANFFAATMGADATKIGTEKPFLARVRGQLVGQGQDEEPILSTSILRRVVETRESVLFVKDSLGSQVTQSILDAKITACMCAPLVGQRSLLGVMQVDTRGRGSLFSRQDLDLFSVLASNAAFAIERARLSESIIEMFEGFVAASVNAIEGRDPVTAGHSGRVARYTVELAEVVNSIETGALRDVHLKPNELVELRYAALLHDFGKIAVREDVLQKDARLPLTQLELIEQRFETIKEIGHRNLFKKYVQNFDAGHAPPPAQALAEVEARYSEFARELNEIHQWLQFIASAPSLNDEQIGRVRQLGQRHYIDSHGQRRPYLTPDEVENLSIPRGTLSELEWVNMRSHAAFSEEYLKRIPWSEDLQKIPCIAGAHHEKLDGSGYPLRLTAPAILPQVRMLTISDIFDALTASDRPYRKAAPIEKAVEILQWEANDNKLDKDLVDVFKRLVIPRIEHVIPNR
;
A
#
# COMPACT_ATOMS: atom_id res chain seq x y z
N MET A 1 -10.57 49.66 -13.14
CA MET A 1 -10.08 50.99 -13.59
C MET A 1 -11.11 51.53 -14.58
N THR A 2 -11.65 52.73 -14.39
CA THR A 2 -12.68 53.32 -15.26
C THR A 2 -12.04 54.41 -16.13
N ARG A 3 -12.26 54.38 -17.44
CA ARG A 3 -11.79 55.41 -18.39
C ARG A 3 -12.96 55.88 -19.25
N THR A 4 -13.08 57.19 -19.45
CA THR A 4 -14.21 57.83 -20.16
C THR A 4 -13.70 58.54 -21.40
N TYR A 5 -14.39 58.35 -22.53
CA TYR A 5 -14.03 58.91 -23.84
C TYR A 5 -15.26 59.59 -24.46
N THR A 6 -15.11 60.78 -25.06
CA THR A 6 -16.21 61.57 -25.65
C THR A 6 -16.39 61.32 -27.16
N HIS A 7 -17.62 61.58 -27.66
CA HIS A 7 -18.29 61.18 -28.92
C HIS A 7 -17.55 61.18 -30.29
N THR A 8 -16.25 61.41 -30.38
CA THR A 8 -15.50 61.49 -31.65
C THR A 8 -14.32 60.54 -31.79
N THR A 9 -14.06 59.66 -30.83
CA THR A 9 -12.85 58.83 -30.81
C THR A 9 -13.11 57.33 -30.89
N ARG A 10 -12.48 56.69 -31.89
CA ARG A 10 -12.09 55.28 -31.87
C ARG A 10 -11.27 55.03 -30.60
N VAL A 11 -11.63 54.02 -29.82
CA VAL A 11 -10.88 53.60 -28.63
C VAL A 11 -10.14 52.31 -28.97
N SER A 12 -8.82 52.36 -29.09
CA SER A 12 -8.02 51.18 -29.40
C SER A 12 -7.53 50.46 -28.13
N MET A 13 -7.43 49.13 -28.23
CA MET A 13 -7.06 48.25 -27.11
C MET A 13 -5.95 47.29 -27.53
N GLY A 14 -4.95 47.11 -26.66
CA GLY A 14 -3.87 46.18 -26.92
C GLY A 14 -2.69 46.34 -25.97
N ARG A 15 -1.64 45.56 -26.20
CA ARG A 15 -0.44 45.56 -25.37
C ARG A 15 0.54 46.71 -25.67
N ASP A 16 0.45 47.30 -26.85
CA ASP A 16 1.31 48.44 -27.22
C ASP A 16 0.91 49.69 -26.43
N ALA A 17 1.90 50.44 -25.94
CA ALA A 17 1.69 51.66 -25.14
C ALA A 17 0.97 52.78 -25.91
N ARG A 18 0.88 52.68 -27.24
CA ARG A 18 0.15 53.62 -28.10
C ARG A 18 -1.37 53.38 -28.14
N ASN A 19 -1.89 52.34 -27.49
CA ASN A 19 -3.33 52.11 -27.41
C ASN A 19 -3.99 52.97 -26.33
N ASP A 20 -5.24 53.36 -26.56
CA ASP A 20 -6.04 54.11 -25.58
C ASP A 20 -6.30 53.28 -24.31
N PHE A 21 -6.48 51.96 -24.47
CA PHE A 21 -6.58 50.99 -23.38
C PHE A 21 -5.44 49.96 -23.45
N VAL A 22 -4.39 50.20 -22.66
CA VAL A 22 -3.20 49.34 -22.60
C VAL A 22 -3.44 48.15 -21.66
N LEU A 23 -3.27 46.94 -22.17
CA LEU A 23 -3.46 45.68 -21.46
C LEU A 23 -2.14 44.91 -21.33
N ASN A 24 -1.63 44.78 -20.11
CA ASN A 24 -0.37 44.08 -19.82
C ASN A 24 -0.59 42.56 -19.65
N ASP A 25 -0.99 41.91 -20.73
CA ASP A 25 -1.26 40.47 -20.76
C ASP A 25 -0.59 39.81 -21.98
N GLY A 26 0.09 38.68 -21.77
CA GLY A 26 0.80 37.92 -22.80
C GLY A 26 -0.10 37.31 -23.89
N PHE A 27 -1.39 37.12 -23.58
CA PHE A 27 -2.41 36.65 -24.51
C PHE A 27 -3.01 37.78 -25.36
N VAL A 28 -2.69 39.04 -25.07
CA VAL A 28 -3.18 40.20 -25.82
C VAL A 28 -2.19 40.61 -26.93
N SER A 29 -2.67 40.81 -28.15
CA SER A 29 -1.87 41.35 -29.27
C SER A 29 -1.47 42.81 -29.04
N ASN A 30 -0.39 43.26 -29.68
CA ASN A 30 0.07 44.65 -29.59
C ASN A 30 -1.03 45.65 -30.00
N ARG A 31 -1.79 45.34 -31.06
CA ARG A 31 -3.10 45.94 -31.37
C ARG A 31 -4.10 44.80 -31.42
N HIS A 32 -5.01 44.73 -30.46
CA HIS A 32 -5.90 43.59 -30.29
C HIS A 32 -7.27 43.89 -30.88
N ALA A 33 -7.91 44.96 -30.42
CA ALA A 33 -9.25 45.31 -30.83
C ALA A 33 -9.50 46.81 -30.68
N GLU A 34 -10.66 47.26 -31.14
CA GLU A 34 -11.11 48.64 -31.00
C GLU A 34 -12.62 48.75 -30.90
N ILE A 35 -13.07 49.83 -30.26
CA ILE A 35 -14.47 50.24 -30.23
C ILE A 35 -14.59 51.55 -31.01
N LEU A 36 -15.54 51.59 -31.94
CA LEU A 36 -15.77 52.74 -32.81
C LEU A 36 -17.26 52.99 -32.99
N LEU A 37 -17.62 54.25 -33.23
CA LEU A 37 -18.98 54.68 -33.53
C LEU A 37 -19.16 54.71 -35.06
N GLU A 38 -19.97 53.80 -35.60
CA GLU A 38 -20.31 53.74 -37.02
C GLU A 38 -21.79 54.11 -37.20
N GLY A 39 -22.05 55.35 -37.64
CA GLY A 39 -23.41 55.89 -37.71
C GLY A 39 -23.99 56.14 -36.32
N SER A 40 -25.09 55.46 -35.97
CA SER A 40 -25.71 55.48 -34.64
C SER A 40 -25.27 54.33 -33.73
N ASP A 41 -24.48 53.37 -34.23
CA ASP A 41 -24.19 52.11 -33.55
C ASP A 41 -22.73 52.06 -33.08
N PHE A 42 -22.50 51.52 -31.88
CA PHE A 42 -21.15 51.18 -31.43
C PHE A 42 -20.77 49.80 -31.94
N VAL A 43 -19.55 49.67 -32.46
CA VAL A 43 -19.02 48.44 -33.04
C VAL A 43 -17.72 48.07 -32.33
N TYR A 44 -17.65 46.83 -31.85
CA TYR A 44 -16.40 46.22 -31.40
C TYR A 44 -15.78 45.46 -32.56
N ARG A 45 -14.52 45.76 -32.88
CA ARG A 45 -13.77 45.15 -33.99
C ARG A 45 -12.48 44.50 -33.46
N ASP A 46 -12.32 43.21 -33.71
CA ASP A 46 -11.07 42.48 -33.49
C ASP A 46 -10.13 42.68 -34.70
N LEU A 47 -8.90 43.14 -34.42
CA LEU A 47 -7.91 43.54 -35.42
C LEU A 47 -6.97 42.38 -35.80
N ARG A 48 -7.54 41.20 -36.07
CA ARG A 48 -6.79 39.96 -36.36
C ARG A 48 -5.89 39.56 -35.18
N SER A 49 -6.46 39.54 -33.98
CA SER A 49 -5.73 39.22 -32.76
C SER A 49 -5.31 37.74 -32.73
N ARG A 50 -4.28 37.41 -31.94
CA ARG A 50 -3.76 36.03 -31.89
C ARG A 50 -4.71 35.05 -31.22
N HIS A 51 -5.48 35.51 -30.24
CA HIS A 51 -6.33 34.67 -29.37
C HIS A 51 -7.82 35.05 -29.41
N GLY A 52 -8.19 36.06 -30.20
CA GLY A 52 -9.56 36.54 -30.32
C GLY A 52 -10.04 37.28 -29.09
N SER A 53 -11.24 37.85 -29.22
CA SER A 53 -11.96 38.51 -28.14
C SER A 53 -13.27 37.76 -27.86
N LEU A 54 -13.65 37.62 -26.59
CA LEU A 54 -15.00 37.18 -26.25
C LEU A 54 -15.86 38.42 -26.02
N VAL A 55 -16.97 38.55 -26.75
CA VAL A 55 -17.88 39.69 -26.66
C VAL A 55 -19.26 39.21 -26.27
N LEU A 56 -19.74 39.66 -25.11
CA LEU A 56 -21.07 39.36 -24.58
C LEU A 56 -22.01 40.53 -24.86
N VAL A 57 -23.06 40.27 -25.64
CA VAL A 57 -24.10 41.24 -25.99
C VAL A 57 -25.45 40.56 -25.76
N GLU A 58 -26.31 41.16 -24.94
CA GLU A 58 -27.66 40.64 -24.64
C GLU A 58 -27.67 39.14 -24.27
N GLU A 59 -26.77 38.73 -23.37
CA GLU A 59 -26.63 37.34 -22.89
C GLU A 59 -26.10 36.33 -23.93
N VAL A 60 -25.74 36.78 -25.13
CA VAL A 60 -25.10 35.96 -26.18
C VAL A 60 -23.60 36.22 -26.21
N SER A 61 -22.81 35.17 -25.96
CA SER A 61 -21.35 35.24 -26.00
C SER A 61 -20.82 34.89 -27.39
N LEU A 62 -20.17 35.84 -28.04
CA LEU A 62 -19.60 35.73 -29.37
C LEU A 62 -18.08 35.75 -29.29
N HIS A 63 -17.42 34.69 -29.76
CA HIS A 63 -15.96 34.68 -29.90
C HIS A 63 -15.58 35.24 -31.26
N LEU A 64 -14.94 36.41 -31.26
CA LEU A 64 -14.47 37.09 -32.46
C LEU A 64 -13.00 36.72 -32.69
N HIS A 65 -12.77 35.77 -33.60
CA HIS A 65 -11.43 35.35 -33.99
C HIS A 65 -11.38 34.92 -35.46
N ASP A 66 -10.63 35.67 -36.26
CA ASP A 66 -10.19 35.23 -37.57
C ASP A 66 -8.79 35.81 -37.86
N LYS A 67 -7.82 34.93 -38.18
CA LYS A 67 -6.43 35.36 -38.43
C LYS A 67 -6.26 36.06 -39.79
N ASN A 68 -7.21 35.88 -40.71
CA ASN A 68 -7.09 36.31 -42.10
C ASN A 68 -7.93 37.56 -42.42
N LYS A 69 -8.94 37.89 -41.59
CA LYS A 69 -9.77 39.09 -41.76
C LYS A 69 -10.16 39.69 -40.42
N GLU A 70 -10.46 40.98 -40.41
CA GLU A 70 -11.00 41.66 -39.23
C GLU A 70 -12.45 41.21 -39.01
N THR A 71 -12.81 40.97 -37.75
CA THR A 71 -14.16 40.53 -37.35
C THR A 71 -14.78 41.59 -36.47
N GLN A 72 -16.08 41.83 -36.62
CA GLN A 72 -16.76 42.91 -35.89
C GLN A 72 -18.17 42.52 -35.48
N VAL A 73 -18.62 43.10 -34.37
CA VAL A 73 -19.99 42.94 -33.85
C VAL A 73 -20.51 44.28 -33.34
N ARG A 74 -21.80 44.52 -33.51
CA ARG A 74 -22.48 45.66 -32.89
C ARG A 74 -22.61 45.42 -31.39
N VAL A 75 -22.34 46.43 -30.60
CA VAL A 75 -22.35 46.37 -29.13
C VAL A 75 -23.27 47.46 -28.59
N ILE A 76 -23.95 47.15 -27.48
CA ILE A 76 -24.89 48.05 -26.82
C ILE A 76 -24.38 48.43 -25.42
N ASN A 77 -25.11 49.32 -24.75
CA ASN A 77 -24.79 49.71 -23.37
C ASN A 77 -24.82 48.48 -22.46
N GLY A 78 -23.80 48.29 -21.63
CA GLY A 78 -23.67 47.14 -20.73
C GLY A 78 -22.97 45.92 -21.33
N ALA A 79 -22.56 45.96 -22.61
CA ALA A 79 -21.79 44.86 -23.23
C ALA A 79 -20.48 44.58 -22.49
N GLU A 80 -20.11 43.31 -22.39
CA GLU A 80 -18.87 42.88 -21.74
C GLU A 80 -17.90 42.25 -22.73
N PHE A 81 -16.62 42.55 -22.58
CA PHE A 81 -15.55 42.06 -23.45
C PHE A 81 -14.47 41.41 -22.61
N GLN A 82 -14.10 40.18 -22.94
CA GLN A 82 -12.92 39.54 -22.40
C GLN A 82 -11.80 39.58 -23.44
N VAL A 83 -10.72 40.30 -23.10
CA VAL A 83 -9.52 40.45 -23.91
C VAL A 83 -8.34 39.91 -23.12
N GLY A 84 -7.91 38.70 -23.45
CA GLY A 84 -6.99 37.93 -22.60
C GLY A 84 -7.65 37.57 -21.25
N SER A 85 -7.01 37.95 -20.15
CA SER A 85 -7.51 37.79 -18.78
C SER A 85 -8.30 39.00 -18.27
N THR A 86 -8.40 40.07 -19.06
CA THR A 86 -9.07 41.31 -18.64
C THR A 86 -10.52 41.33 -19.10
N LEU A 87 -11.45 41.51 -18.16
CA LEU A 87 -12.86 41.75 -18.43
C LEU A 87 -13.14 43.25 -18.44
N ILE A 88 -13.81 43.73 -19.48
CA ILE A 88 -14.13 45.13 -19.73
C ILE A 88 -15.63 45.26 -19.92
N ARG A 89 -16.28 46.14 -19.16
CA ARG A 89 -17.70 46.45 -19.32
C ARG A 89 -17.87 47.81 -20.00
N LEU A 90 -18.67 47.87 -21.06
CA LEU A 90 -19.01 49.10 -21.75
C LEU A 90 -20.16 49.80 -21.04
N SER A 91 -20.03 51.10 -20.83
CA SER A 91 -21.13 51.96 -20.38
C SER A 91 -21.26 53.15 -21.31
N ILE A 92 -22.40 53.27 -21.98
CA ILE A 92 -22.75 54.35 -22.90
C ILE A 92 -23.73 55.26 -22.16
N THR A 93 -23.44 56.55 -22.12
CA THR A 93 -24.31 57.55 -21.48
C THR A 93 -24.55 58.69 -22.46
N GLU A 94 -25.81 58.92 -22.83
CA GLU A 94 -26.20 60.08 -23.62
C GLU A 94 -26.18 61.32 -22.71
N GLN A 95 -25.50 62.39 -23.12
CA GLN A 95 -25.65 63.68 -22.44
C GLN A 95 -26.93 64.36 -22.95
N PRO A 96 -27.94 64.61 -22.08
CA PRO A 96 -29.13 65.35 -22.49
C PRO A 96 -28.76 66.81 -22.82
N ALA A 97 -29.30 67.31 -23.93
CA ALA A 97 -29.25 68.72 -24.27
C ALA A 97 -29.85 69.56 -23.13
N VAL A 98 -29.11 70.58 -22.69
CA VAL A 98 -29.49 71.51 -21.63
C VAL A 98 -30.83 72.17 -21.99
N ASN A 99 -31.88 71.88 -21.22
CA ASN A 99 -33.08 72.71 -21.20
C ASN A 99 -33.35 73.18 -19.77
N VAL A 100 -33.43 74.50 -19.67
CA VAL A 100 -33.53 75.33 -18.47
C VAL A 100 -34.94 75.24 -17.88
N GLY A 101 -35.04 75.06 -16.56
CA GLY A 101 -36.17 75.58 -15.79
C GLY A 101 -36.83 74.64 -14.78
N GLN A 102 -36.60 74.97 -13.51
CA GLN A 102 -37.51 74.78 -12.36
C GLN A 102 -37.49 73.45 -11.58
N GLN A 103 -36.60 73.47 -10.57
CA GLN A 103 -36.69 72.87 -9.23
C GLN A 103 -37.90 73.38 -8.41
N PRO A 104 -38.14 72.96 -7.12
CA PRO A 104 -37.45 71.97 -6.27
C PRO A 104 -38.45 71.03 -5.51
N GLN A 105 -38.08 69.96 -4.81
CA GLN A 105 -37.51 69.84 -3.45
C GLN A 105 -37.52 68.30 -3.17
N ALA A 106 -36.67 67.67 -2.36
CA ALA A 106 -36.07 68.08 -1.11
C ALA A 106 -34.89 67.15 -0.72
N GLN A 107 -33.97 67.73 0.08
CA GLN A 107 -33.14 67.11 1.14
C GLN A 107 -32.12 66.01 0.75
N ALA A 108 -30.85 65.99 1.14
CA ALA A 108 -29.90 66.81 1.94
C ALA A 108 -28.74 65.83 2.25
N MET A 109 -27.50 66.04 1.77
CA MET A 109 -26.33 66.57 2.53
C MET A 109 -25.75 65.56 3.54
N ARG A 110 -24.46 65.13 3.56
CA ARG A 110 -23.12 65.76 3.37
C ARG A 110 -22.08 64.62 3.15
N GLN A 111 -21.05 64.71 2.29
CA GLN A 111 -19.73 65.38 2.46
C GLN A 111 -18.93 64.88 3.69
N PHE A 112 -17.63 64.53 3.71
CA PHE A 112 -16.44 64.77 2.85
C PHE A 112 -15.28 63.82 3.25
N GLU A 113 -14.23 63.79 2.42
CA GLU A 113 -12.92 63.12 2.54
C GLU A 113 -11.96 63.75 3.58
N GLU A 114 -10.77 63.12 3.72
CA GLU A 114 -9.44 63.54 4.29
C GLU A 114 -8.95 62.58 5.41
N GLU A 115 -7.71 62.08 5.51
CA GLU A 115 -6.36 62.51 5.12
C GLU A 115 -5.35 61.33 5.29
N LEU A 116 -4.19 61.33 4.60
CA LEU A 116 -3.04 60.41 4.76
C LEU A 116 -2.03 60.91 5.83
N PRO A 117 -1.14 60.06 6.40
CA PRO A 117 0.27 60.11 5.95
C PRO A 117 1.09 58.79 6.03
N GLU A 118 2.15 58.72 5.22
CA GLU A 118 3.22 57.70 5.16
C GLU A 118 4.23 57.75 6.32
N VAL A 119 4.79 56.60 6.75
CA VAL A 119 6.12 56.51 7.42
C VAL A 119 6.86 55.18 7.10
N THR A 120 7.96 55.32 6.34
CA THR A 120 9.27 54.60 6.25
C THR A 120 9.49 53.13 6.64
N ASN A 121 10.14 52.38 5.73
CA ASN A 121 10.89 51.13 5.94
C ASN A 121 12.31 51.36 6.53
N PRO A 122 12.90 50.34 7.18
CA PRO A 122 14.26 49.94 6.80
C PRO A 122 14.49 48.41 6.67
N SER A 123 15.48 48.13 5.82
CA SER A 123 16.18 46.88 5.43
C SER A 123 16.39 45.77 6.46
N SER A 124 16.38 44.50 6.01
CA SER A 124 17.60 43.74 5.67
C SER A 124 17.33 42.25 5.37
N ASP A 125 17.81 41.84 4.20
CA ASP A 125 18.53 40.59 3.93
C ASP A 125 17.81 39.26 3.60
N MET A 126 18.33 38.66 2.54
CA MET A 126 18.01 37.36 1.98
C MET A 126 18.22 36.22 3.00
N ARG A 127 17.16 35.52 3.40
CA ARG A 127 17.20 34.08 3.69
C ARG A 127 15.88 33.38 3.35
N GLN A 128 15.99 32.44 2.41
CA GLN A 128 15.31 31.13 2.39
C GLN A 128 13.81 31.03 2.04
N LYS A 129 13.59 30.37 0.89
CA LYS A 129 12.63 29.28 0.62
C LYS A 129 11.45 29.13 1.61
N PHE A 130 10.23 29.33 1.10
CA PHE A 130 9.01 28.60 1.46
C PHE A 130 8.13 28.62 0.20
N ILE A 131 8.00 27.55 -0.61
CA ILE A 131 7.13 26.39 -0.39
C ILE A 131 6.16 26.58 0.78
N THR A 132 4.93 26.94 0.46
CA THR A 132 3.74 26.70 1.29
C THR A 132 2.82 25.85 0.42
N THR A 133 2.85 24.52 0.50
CA THR A 133 2.28 23.66 1.56
C THR A 133 0.82 23.98 1.81
N ALA A 134 -0.01 22.95 1.60
CA ALA A 134 -1.44 22.92 1.83
C ALA A 134 -1.81 23.30 3.28
N HIS A 135 -3.10 23.62 3.44
CA HIS A 135 -3.84 24.01 4.66
C HIS A 135 -4.04 25.51 4.85
N GLN A 136 -5.11 26.01 4.22
CA GLN A 136 -6.03 26.86 4.98
C GLN A 136 -7.22 26.03 5.44
N PRO A 137 -7.63 26.10 6.72
CA PRO A 137 -8.85 25.46 7.18
C PRO A 137 -10.07 26.13 6.53
N VAL A 138 -11.00 25.31 6.05
CA VAL A 138 -12.25 25.66 5.36
C VAL A 138 -13.09 26.71 6.11
N GLN A 139 -12.84 26.94 7.40
CA GLN A 139 -13.60 27.83 8.27
C GLN A 139 -13.37 29.35 8.05
N ALA A 140 -12.27 29.77 7.43
CA ALA A 140 -11.99 31.21 7.24
C ALA A 140 -12.74 31.84 6.04
N LEU A 141 -13.21 31.04 5.09
CA LEU A 141 -13.95 31.49 3.90
C LEU A 141 -15.47 31.57 4.14
N SER A 142 -16.01 30.89 5.16
CA SER A 142 -17.45 30.85 5.44
C SER A 142 -18.07 32.18 5.91
N ARG A 143 -17.28 33.21 6.23
CA ARG A 143 -17.79 34.50 6.74
C ARG A 143 -17.94 35.60 5.69
N ARG A 144 -17.65 35.35 4.40
CA ARG A 144 -17.56 36.42 3.37
C ARG A 144 -18.57 36.39 2.22
N PHE A 145 -19.49 35.44 2.14
CA PHE A 145 -20.24 35.21 0.90
C PHE A 145 -21.76 35.06 1.10
N GLU A 146 -22.38 36.02 1.78
CA GLU A 146 -23.84 36.13 1.80
C GLU A 146 -24.33 36.76 0.47
N SER A 147 -24.69 35.92 -0.50
CA SER A 147 -25.95 36.07 -1.30
C SER A 147 -26.06 35.19 -2.56
N HIS A 148 -25.05 34.39 -2.96
CA HIS A 148 -25.12 33.58 -4.19
C HIS A 148 -24.60 32.12 -4.05
N ASP A 149 -24.60 31.59 -2.81
CA ASP A 149 -23.53 30.68 -2.33
C ASP A 149 -23.84 29.17 -2.25
N ARG A 150 -25.05 28.73 -2.63
CA ARG A 150 -25.48 27.33 -2.41
C ARG A 150 -24.71 26.30 -3.25
N ARG A 151 -24.20 26.70 -4.43
CA ARG A 151 -23.44 25.82 -5.34
C ARG A 151 -22.01 25.59 -4.86
N LEU A 152 -21.37 26.61 -4.31
CA LEU A 152 -20.02 26.50 -3.74
C LEU A 152 -20.04 25.71 -2.44
N GLU A 153 -21.10 25.82 -1.64
CA GLU A 153 -21.29 25.00 -0.44
C GLU A 153 -21.35 23.51 -0.78
N VAL A 154 -22.12 23.12 -1.81
CA VAL A 154 -22.19 21.72 -2.27
C VAL A 154 -20.83 21.23 -2.75
N LEU A 155 -20.10 22.03 -3.54
CA LEU A 155 -18.76 21.69 -4.02
C LEU A 155 -17.74 21.54 -2.89
N PHE A 156 -17.73 22.46 -1.91
CA PHE A 156 -16.80 22.40 -0.78
C PHE A 156 -17.11 21.24 0.16
N ARG A 157 -18.39 20.97 0.42
CA ARG A 157 -18.81 19.83 1.24
C ARG A 157 -18.39 18.51 0.59
N LEU A 158 -18.61 18.37 -0.71
CA LEU A 158 -18.15 17.22 -1.50
C LEU A 158 -16.63 17.07 -1.50
N ALA A 159 -15.89 18.14 -1.80
CA ALA A 159 -14.43 18.09 -1.81
C ALA A 159 -13.87 17.74 -0.41
N GLY A 160 -14.48 18.23 0.66
CA GLY A 160 -14.12 17.89 2.03
C GLY A 160 -14.38 16.43 2.38
N HIS A 161 -15.56 15.91 2.06
CA HIS A 161 -15.93 14.52 2.35
C HIS A 161 -15.18 13.52 1.46
N LEU A 162 -15.05 13.80 0.17
CA LEU A 162 -14.33 12.94 -0.77
C LEU A 162 -12.86 12.79 -0.40
N ASN A 163 -12.21 13.80 0.20
CA ASN A 163 -10.81 13.71 0.59
C ASN A 163 -10.54 12.80 1.80
N GLY A 164 -11.56 12.52 2.61
CA GLY A 164 -11.43 11.61 3.77
C GLY A 164 -11.64 10.13 3.42
N LEU A 165 -12.21 9.84 2.25
CA LEU A 165 -12.54 8.47 1.85
C LEU A 165 -11.40 7.84 1.03
N THR A 166 -11.14 6.57 1.34
CA THR A 166 -10.16 5.72 0.65
C THR A 166 -10.80 4.53 -0.05
N ALA A 167 -11.99 4.09 0.39
CA ALA A 167 -12.73 3.01 -0.22
C ALA A 167 -13.49 3.48 -1.47
N LEU A 168 -13.34 2.75 -2.58
CA LEU A 168 -13.97 3.10 -3.85
C LEU A 168 -15.50 3.11 -3.77
N ASP A 169 -16.09 2.11 -3.10
CA ASP A 169 -17.54 1.98 -2.99
C ASP A 169 -18.17 3.15 -2.23
N GLU A 170 -17.57 3.56 -1.10
CA GLU A 170 -18.02 4.71 -0.31
C GLU A 170 -17.92 6.02 -1.10
N ILE A 171 -16.83 6.18 -1.87
CA ILE A 171 -16.64 7.34 -2.75
C ILE A 171 -17.74 7.38 -3.81
N LEU A 172 -18.05 6.24 -4.43
CA LEU A 172 -19.04 6.15 -5.48
C LEU A 172 -20.46 6.41 -4.98
N ASP A 173 -20.84 5.85 -3.83
CA ASP A 173 -22.15 6.11 -3.24
C ASP A 173 -22.28 7.60 -2.86
N LEU A 174 -21.24 8.21 -2.28
CA LEU A 174 -21.24 9.64 -1.98
C LEU A 174 -21.35 10.50 -3.24
N ILE A 175 -20.67 10.13 -4.35
CA ILE A 175 -20.79 10.83 -5.63
C ILE A 175 -22.22 10.76 -6.15
N VAL A 176 -22.87 9.60 -6.08
CA VAL A 176 -24.27 9.42 -6.50
C VAL A 176 -25.19 10.31 -5.68
N GLU A 177 -25.11 10.22 -4.36
CA GLU A 177 -25.96 11.00 -3.45
C GLU A 177 -25.79 12.49 -3.70
N ALA A 178 -24.54 12.96 -3.75
CA ALA A 178 -24.27 14.37 -3.96
C ALA A 178 -24.66 14.85 -5.36
N THR A 179 -24.60 13.99 -6.38
CA THR A 179 -25.11 14.30 -7.71
C THR A 179 -26.63 14.46 -7.68
N PHE A 180 -27.36 13.56 -7.01
CA PHE A 180 -28.81 13.71 -6.87
C PHE A 180 -29.18 14.92 -6.01
N ASP A 181 -28.43 15.25 -4.97
CA ASP A 181 -28.69 16.45 -4.17
C ASP A 181 -28.42 17.74 -4.95
N ALA A 182 -27.34 17.77 -5.74
CA ALA A 182 -26.98 18.91 -6.59
C ALA A 182 -27.98 19.14 -7.73
N PHE A 183 -28.56 18.08 -8.28
CA PHE A 183 -29.49 18.15 -9.41
C PHE A 183 -30.86 17.52 -9.07
N PRO A 184 -31.76 18.24 -8.38
CA PRO A 184 -33.11 17.74 -8.06
C PRO A 184 -33.97 17.36 -9.28
N ALA A 185 -33.60 17.77 -10.49
CA ALA A 185 -34.27 17.34 -11.72
C ALA A 185 -33.86 15.92 -12.17
N ALA A 186 -32.70 15.43 -11.76
CA ALA A 186 -32.14 14.16 -12.20
C ALA A 186 -32.93 12.95 -11.69
N ASN A 187 -33.25 12.02 -12.60
CA ASN A 187 -33.92 10.77 -12.25
C ASN A 187 -32.99 9.56 -12.33
N PHE A 188 -31.89 9.67 -13.05
CA PHE A 188 -30.96 8.59 -13.30
C PHE A 188 -29.51 9.09 -13.31
N PHE A 189 -28.62 8.28 -12.75
CA PHE A 189 -27.19 8.45 -12.74
C PHE A 189 -26.52 7.19 -13.30
N ALA A 190 -25.49 7.38 -14.12
CA ALA A 190 -24.59 6.30 -14.49
C ALA A 190 -23.14 6.77 -14.56
N ALA A 191 -22.22 5.90 -14.15
CA ALA A 191 -20.80 6.04 -14.37
C ALA A 191 -20.28 4.83 -15.13
N THR A 192 -19.61 5.06 -16.25
CA THR A 192 -18.95 4.02 -17.03
C THR A 192 -17.44 4.23 -16.93
N MET A 193 -16.75 3.24 -16.37
CA MET A 193 -15.31 3.23 -16.20
C MET A 193 -14.72 2.19 -17.15
N GLY A 194 -13.52 2.43 -17.68
CA GLY A 194 -12.84 1.46 -18.55
C GLY A 194 -11.34 1.43 -18.27
N ALA A 195 -10.71 0.29 -18.52
CA ALA A 195 -9.25 0.15 -18.43
C ALA A 195 -8.54 0.86 -19.61
N ASP A 196 -9.21 0.91 -20.78
CA ASP A 196 -8.74 1.58 -21.99
C ASP A 196 -9.75 2.63 -22.47
N ALA A 197 -9.26 3.79 -22.89
CA ALA A 197 -10.12 4.87 -23.43
C ALA A 197 -10.99 4.44 -24.62
N THR A 198 -10.56 3.41 -25.37
CA THR A 198 -11.28 2.86 -26.52
C THR A 198 -12.45 1.95 -26.14
N LYS A 199 -12.51 1.47 -24.90
CA LYS A 199 -13.59 0.62 -24.36
C LYS A 199 -14.62 1.41 -23.54
N ILE A 200 -14.30 2.65 -23.17
CA ILE A 200 -15.22 3.55 -22.46
C ILE A 200 -16.41 3.86 -23.37
N GLY A 201 -17.61 3.44 -22.95
CA GLY A 201 -18.87 3.65 -23.68
C GLY A 201 -19.36 2.46 -24.51
N THR A 202 -18.59 1.36 -24.60
CA THR A 202 -19.05 0.06 -25.13
C THR A 202 -19.31 -0.98 -24.04
N GLU A 203 -18.75 -0.77 -22.86
CA GLU A 203 -18.92 -1.64 -21.69
C GLU A 203 -20.14 -1.22 -20.84
N LYS A 204 -20.66 -2.17 -20.07
CA LYS A 204 -21.77 -1.92 -19.13
C LYS A 204 -21.38 -0.82 -18.15
N PRO A 205 -22.31 0.05 -17.71
CA PRO A 205 -21.99 1.04 -16.69
C PRO A 205 -21.46 0.33 -15.45
N PHE A 206 -20.33 0.82 -14.94
CA PHE A 206 -19.74 0.34 -13.70
C PHE A 206 -20.70 0.54 -12.53
N LEU A 207 -21.45 1.66 -12.58
CA LEU A 207 -22.48 1.99 -11.62
C LEU A 207 -23.66 2.65 -12.32
N ALA A 208 -24.88 2.23 -11.99
CA ALA A 208 -26.11 2.89 -12.40
C ALA A 208 -27.10 2.95 -11.22
N ARG A 209 -27.78 4.09 -11.07
CA ARG A 209 -28.72 4.36 -9.98
C ARG A 209 -29.91 5.17 -10.50
N VAL A 210 -31.11 4.78 -10.11
CA VAL A 210 -32.37 5.53 -10.34
C VAL A 210 -32.79 6.16 -9.03
N ARG A 211 -33.17 7.43 -9.04
CA ARG A 211 -33.58 8.13 -7.82
C ARG A 211 -34.83 7.47 -7.22
N GLY A 212 -34.80 7.19 -5.91
CA GLY A 212 -35.93 6.62 -5.16
C GLY A 212 -36.01 5.09 -5.19
N GLN A 213 -35.10 4.41 -5.90
CA GLN A 213 -34.99 2.95 -5.88
C GLN A 213 -33.92 2.55 -4.85
N LEU A 214 -34.29 1.71 -3.87
CA LEU A 214 -33.36 1.19 -2.86
C LEU A 214 -32.36 0.22 -3.51
N VAL A 215 -31.12 0.21 -2.99
CA VAL A 215 -30.07 -0.73 -3.40
C VAL A 215 -30.61 -2.17 -3.28
N GLY A 216 -30.63 -2.91 -4.40
CA GLY A 216 -30.98 -4.34 -4.42
C GLY A 216 -32.40 -4.72 -4.86
N GLN A 217 -33.26 -3.80 -5.28
CA GLN A 217 -34.57 -4.15 -5.87
C GLN A 217 -34.63 -3.87 -7.39
N GLY A 218 -34.43 -4.93 -8.17
CA GLY A 218 -34.69 -4.99 -9.62
C GLY A 218 -33.48 -4.70 -10.52
N GLN A 219 -32.67 -5.72 -10.80
CA GLN A 219 -31.51 -5.68 -11.71
C GLN A 219 -31.76 -6.42 -13.05
N ASP A 220 -32.99 -6.49 -13.56
CA ASP A 220 -33.28 -7.29 -14.77
C ASP A 220 -33.55 -6.47 -16.05
N GLU A 221 -33.54 -5.13 -16.01
CA GLU A 221 -33.57 -4.31 -17.23
C GLU A 221 -32.28 -3.51 -17.38
N GLU A 222 -31.57 -3.74 -18.49
CA GLU A 222 -30.32 -3.03 -18.79
C GLU A 222 -30.58 -1.52 -18.94
N PRO A 223 -29.84 -0.66 -18.21
CA PRO A 223 -30.01 0.77 -18.34
C PRO A 223 -29.61 1.22 -19.76
N ILE A 224 -30.57 1.77 -20.50
CA ILE A 224 -30.34 2.26 -21.86
C ILE A 224 -29.56 3.58 -21.79
N LEU A 225 -28.28 3.54 -22.15
CA LEU A 225 -27.41 4.70 -22.27
C LEU A 225 -27.29 5.16 -23.73
N SER A 226 -27.09 6.46 -23.95
CA SER A 226 -26.87 6.99 -25.30
C SER A 226 -25.39 6.80 -25.70
N THR A 227 -25.11 5.75 -26.47
CA THR A 227 -23.77 5.46 -27.01
C THR A 227 -23.19 6.60 -27.85
N SER A 228 -24.02 7.41 -28.53
CA SER A 228 -23.56 8.57 -29.29
C SER A 228 -23.08 9.71 -28.41
N ILE A 229 -23.75 9.99 -27.29
CA ILE A 229 -23.33 11.01 -26.32
C ILE A 229 -22.06 10.56 -25.60
N LEU A 230 -22.02 9.31 -25.13
CA LEU A 230 -20.84 8.75 -24.46
C LEU A 230 -19.60 8.80 -25.37
N ARG A 231 -19.73 8.33 -26.63
CA ARG A 231 -18.63 8.37 -27.60
C ARG A 231 -18.12 9.79 -27.82
N ARG A 232 -19.03 10.76 -27.98
CA ARG A 232 -18.64 12.17 -28.17
C ARG A 232 -17.82 12.69 -26.98
N VAL A 233 -18.26 12.45 -25.76
CA VAL A 233 -17.54 12.90 -24.55
C VAL A 233 -16.18 12.21 -24.42
N VAL A 234 -16.08 10.92 -24.77
CA VAL A 234 -14.80 10.19 -24.74
C VAL A 234 -13.82 10.73 -25.79
N GLU A 235 -14.30 11.02 -27.01
CA GLU A 235 -13.49 11.54 -28.12
C GLU A 235 -13.06 13.00 -27.90
N THR A 236 -13.98 13.88 -27.50
CA THR A 236 -13.69 15.31 -27.34
C THR A 236 -13.10 15.66 -25.97
N ARG A 237 -13.37 14.83 -24.95
CA ARG A 237 -13.09 15.13 -23.53
C ARG A 237 -13.77 16.41 -23.04
N GLU A 238 -14.85 16.80 -23.69
CA GLU A 238 -15.68 17.95 -23.29
C GLU A 238 -17.00 17.45 -22.71
N SER A 239 -17.53 18.18 -21.73
CA SER A 239 -18.85 17.88 -21.20
C SER A 239 -19.94 18.27 -22.20
N VAL A 240 -20.96 17.43 -22.34
CA VAL A 240 -22.04 17.58 -23.31
C VAL A 240 -23.37 17.69 -22.57
N LEU A 241 -24.14 18.73 -22.92
CA LEU A 241 -25.54 18.87 -22.56
C LEU A 241 -26.40 18.55 -23.78
N PHE A 242 -27.29 17.57 -23.64
CA PHE A 242 -28.28 17.20 -24.62
C PHE A 242 -29.69 17.58 -24.13
N VAL A 243 -30.45 18.26 -25.00
CA VAL A 243 -31.86 18.62 -24.76
C VAL A 243 -32.66 18.26 -26.01
N LYS A 244 -33.74 17.49 -25.83
CA LYS A 244 -34.50 16.83 -26.91
C LYS A 244 -35.04 17.77 -28.00
N ASP A 245 -35.38 19.01 -27.68
CA ASP A 245 -35.97 19.98 -28.64
C ASP A 245 -34.95 20.78 -29.46
N SER A 246 -33.65 20.55 -29.26
CA SER A 246 -32.57 21.37 -29.86
C SER A 246 -32.00 20.83 -31.18
N LEU A 247 -32.34 19.59 -31.54
CA LEU A 247 -31.80 18.88 -32.70
C LEU A 247 -32.94 18.48 -33.63
N GLY A 248 -33.00 19.08 -34.81
CA GLY A 248 -33.90 18.63 -35.87
C GLY A 248 -33.65 17.16 -36.25
N SER A 249 -34.74 16.40 -36.42
CA SER A 249 -34.92 15.06 -37.03
C SER A 249 -33.88 13.93 -36.87
N GLN A 250 -32.81 14.04 -36.09
CA GLN A 250 -31.80 12.98 -35.89
C GLN A 250 -31.65 12.59 -34.41
N VAL A 251 -32.73 12.13 -33.79
CA VAL A 251 -32.67 11.52 -32.44
C VAL A 251 -32.35 10.03 -32.58
N THR A 252 -31.30 9.55 -31.91
CA THR A 252 -30.87 8.14 -31.95
C THR A 252 -31.88 7.23 -31.22
N GLN A 253 -32.12 6.00 -31.70
CA GLN A 253 -33.11 5.06 -31.15
C GLN A 253 -32.97 4.84 -29.62
N SER A 254 -31.74 4.75 -29.12
CA SER A 254 -31.44 4.59 -27.68
C SER A 254 -31.95 5.73 -26.79
N ILE A 255 -32.04 6.96 -27.31
CA ILE A 255 -32.59 8.11 -26.57
C ILE A 255 -34.12 8.04 -26.50
N LEU A 256 -34.76 7.52 -27.56
CA LEU A 256 -36.20 7.33 -27.63
C LEU A 256 -36.65 6.17 -26.73
N ASP A 257 -35.92 5.06 -26.76
CA ASP A 257 -36.20 3.87 -25.95
C ASP A 257 -36.05 4.15 -24.44
N ALA A 258 -35.07 4.99 -24.06
CA ALA A 258 -34.83 5.41 -22.67
C ALA A 258 -35.77 6.52 -22.14
N LYS A 259 -36.62 7.11 -23.00
CA LYS A 259 -37.48 8.29 -22.70
C LYS A 259 -36.72 9.48 -22.09
N ILE A 260 -35.47 9.70 -22.52
CA ILE A 260 -34.63 10.80 -22.02
C ILE A 260 -35.12 12.15 -22.58
N THR A 261 -35.29 13.13 -21.70
CA THR A 261 -35.73 14.50 -22.03
C THR A 261 -34.57 15.49 -22.05
N ALA A 262 -33.68 15.38 -21.08
CA ALA A 262 -32.40 16.10 -21.02
C ALA A 262 -31.33 15.22 -20.37
N CYS A 263 -30.09 15.34 -20.83
CA CYS A 263 -28.96 14.54 -20.37
C CYS A 263 -27.70 15.41 -20.29
N MET A 264 -26.97 15.32 -19.16
CA MET A 264 -25.62 15.85 -19.02
C MET A 264 -24.65 14.68 -18.95
N CYS A 265 -23.58 14.78 -19.72
CA CYS A 265 -22.50 13.80 -19.71
C CYS A 265 -21.16 14.52 -19.60
N ALA A 266 -20.34 14.11 -18.64
CA ALA A 266 -19.05 14.71 -18.35
C ALA A 266 -17.96 13.63 -18.27
N PRO A 267 -16.74 13.93 -18.74
CA PRO A 267 -15.63 12.99 -18.65
C PRO A 267 -15.08 12.95 -17.22
N LEU A 268 -14.73 11.75 -16.75
CA LEU A 268 -14.00 11.55 -15.50
C LEU A 268 -12.51 11.61 -15.81
N VAL A 269 -11.95 12.82 -15.85
CA VAL A 269 -10.54 13.05 -16.17
C VAL A 269 -9.74 13.14 -14.88
N GLY A 270 -8.88 12.15 -14.64
CA GLY A 270 -7.91 12.16 -13.56
C GLY A 270 -6.66 12.98 -13.91
N GLN A 271 -5.63 12.93 -13.06
CA GLN A 271 -4.35 13.60 -13.33
C GLN A 271 -3.62 12.97 -14.53
N ARG A 272 -3.76 11.66 -14.72
CA ARG A 272 -2.94 10.89 -15.67
C ARG A 272 -3.70 10.43 -16.91
N SER A 273 -5.01 10.25 -16.82
CA SER A 273 -5.81 9.67 -17.90
C SER A 273 -7.31 9.95 -17.77
N LEU A 274 -8.06 9.68 -18.84
CA LEU A 274 -9.51 9.58 -18.80
C LEU A 274 -9.89 8.24 -18.14
N LEU A 275 -10.53 8.30 -16.98
CA LEU A 275 -10.91 7.12 -16.19
C LEU A 275 -12.25 6.53 -16.65
N GLY A 276 -13.11 7.38 -17.21
CA GLY A 276 -14.48 7.04 -17.51
C GLY A 276 -15.32 8.24 -17.91
N VAL A 277 -16.64 8.05 -17.91
CA VAL A 277 -17.64 9.08 -18.15
C VAL A 277 -18.75 8.97 -17.11
N MET A 278 -19.26 10.12 -16.70
CA MET A 278 -20.36 10.26 -15.76
C MET A 278 -21.54 10.88 -16.50
N GLN A 279 -22.73 10.30 -16.33
CA GLN A 279 -23.96 10.74 -16.96
C GLN A 279 -25.04 10.94 -15.91
N VAL A 280 -25.83 11.99 -16.10
CA VAL A 280 -27.08 12.21 -15.39
C VAL A 280 -28.18 12.57 -16.39
N ASP A 281 -29.36 11.96 -16.25
CA ASP A 281 -30.50 12.25 -17.14
C ASP A 281 -31.82 12.46 -16.40
N THR A 282 -32.72 13.11 -17.12
CA THR A 282 -34.13 13.30 -16.77
C THR A 282 -34.99 12.47 -17.72
N ARG A 283 -36.03 11.81 -17.18
CA ARG A 283 -36.93 10.96 -17.97
C ARG A 283 -38.37 11.42 -17.85
N GLY A 284 -39.11 11.46 -18.95
CA GLY A 284 -40.52 11.88 -18.96
C GLY A 284 -40.72 13.41 -18.92
N ARG A 285 -41.65 13.93 -18.10
CA ARG A 285 -41.95 15.38 -18.00
C ARG A 285 -40.97 16.13 -17.06
N GLY A 286 -39.69 15.80 -17.11
CA GLY A 286 -38.65 16.41 -16.29
C GLY A 286 -38.30 17.84 -16.75
N SER A 287 -37.76 18.66 -15.84
CA SER A 287 -37.19 19.97 -16.17
C SER A 287 -35.89 19.83 -16.95
N LEU A 288 -35.59 20.80 -17.82
CA LEU A 288 -34.36 20.84 -18.59
C LEU A 288 -33.15 21.21 -17.71
N PHE A 289 -31.97 20.73 -18.07
CA PHE A 289 -30.71 21.20 -17.48
C PHE A 289 -30.23 22.48 -18.19
N SER A 290 -29.67 23.41 -17.44
CA SER A 290 -29.04 24.62 -17.95
C SER A 290 -27.55 24.44 -18.22
N ARG A 291 -26.92 25.41 -18.92
CA ARG A 291 -25.46 25.41 -19.09
C ARG A 291 -24.72 25.54 -17.75
N GLN A 292 -25.30 26.25 -16.78
CA GLN A 292 -24.74 26.37 -15.44
C GLN A 292 -24.78 25.04 -14.68
N ASP A 293 -25.79 24.20 -14.93
CA ASP A 293 -25.85 22.85 -14.35
C ASP A 293 -24.78 21.95 -14.97
N LEU A 294 -24.51 22.09 -16.27
CA LEU A 294 -23.41 21.39 -16.93
C LEU A 294 -22.07 21.80 -16.33
N ASP A 295 -21.82 23.10 -16.12
CA ASP A 295 -20.57 23.58 -15.52
C ASP A 295 -20.37 23.01 -14.09
N LEU A 296 -21.42 23.00 -13.27
CA LEU A 296 -21.39 22.38 -11.94
C LEU A 296 -21.15 20.87 -12.02
N PHE A 297 -21.81 20.18 -12.96
CA PHE A 297 -21.67 18.74 -13.18
C PHE A 297 -20.25 18.37 -13.65
N SER A 298 -19.62 19.18 -14.49
CA SER A 298 -18.23 19.01 -14.92
C SER A 298 -17.24 19.12 -13.76
N VAL A 299 -17.47 20.06 -12.84
CA VAL A 299 -16.65 20.18 -11.62
C VAL A 299 -16.83 18.96 -10.71
N LEU A 300 -18.08 18.51 -10.53
CA LEU A 300 -18.38 17.28 -9.78
C LEU A 300 -17.70 16.06 -10.39
N ALA A 301 -17.77 15.90 -11.71
CA ALA A 301 -17.11 14.82 -12.44
C ALA A 301 -15.59 14.86 -12.26
N SER A 302 -14.99 16.05 -12.27
CA SER A 302 -13.54 16.21 -12.05
C SER A 302 -13.14 15.80 -10.63
N ASN A 303 -13.88 16.25 -9.61
CA ASN A 303 -13.62 15.87 -8.21
C ASN A 303 -13.82 14.36 -7.98
N ALA A 304 -14.88 13.80 -8.56
CA ALA A 304 -15.13 12.36 -8.56
C ALA A 304 -13.98 11.59 -9.20
N ALA A 305 -13.48 12.04 -10.35
CA ALA A 305 -12.36 11.41 -11.05
C ALA A 305 -11.10 11.37 -10.17
N PHE A 306 -10.73 12.49 -9.53
CA PHE A 306 -9.58 12.52 -8.63
C PHE A 306 -9.74 11.61 -7.40
N ALA A 307 -10.93 11.57 -6.80
CA ALA A 307 -11.21 10.70 -5.65
C ALA A 307 -11.10 9.21 -6.04
N ILE A 308 -11.70 8.84 -7.17
CA ILE A 308 -11.65 7.47 -7.71
C ILE A 308 -10.23 7.06 -8.07
N GLU A 309 -9.46 7.92 -8.75
CA GLU A 309 -8.06 7.65 -9.10
C GLU A 309 -7.20 7.46 -7.85
N ARG A 310 -7.40 8.30 -6.83
CA ARG A 310 -6.68 8.19 -5.56
C ARG A 310 -7.02 6.89 -4.83
N ALA A 311 -8.29 6.51 -4.76
CA ALA A 311 -8.73 5.25 -4.15
C ALA A 311 -8.10 4.04 -4.84
N ARG A 312 -8.18 3.98 -6.18
CA ARG A 312 -7.54 2.91 -6.98
C ARG A 312 -6.03 2.87 -6.81
N LEU A 313 -5.37 4.03 -6.75
CA LEU A 313 -3.93 4.09 -6.51
C LEU A 313 -3.59 3.57 -5.11
N SER A 314 -4.37 3.95 -4.09
CA SER A 314 -4.20 3.47 -2.72
C SER A 314 -4.38 1.96 -2.63
N GLU A 315 -5.43 1.42 -3.25
CA GLU A 315 -5.70 -0.02 -3.32
C GLU A 315 -4.55 -0.76 -4.02
N SER A 316 -4.09 -0.26 -5.18
CA SER A 316 -2.96 -0.86 -5.90
C SER A 316 -1.66 -0.83 -5.09
N ILE A 317 -1.42 0.21 -4.28
CA ILE A 317 -0.26 0.27 -3.37
C ILE A 317 -0.39 -0.80 -2.29
N ILE A 318 -1.58 -0.98 -1.70
CA ILE A 318 -1.84 -2.00 -0.67
C ILE A 318 -1.66 -3.40 -1.26
N GLU A 319 -2.24 -3.67 -2.43
CA GLU A 319 -2.09 -4.96 -3.13
C GLU A 319 -0.64 -5.27 -3.48
N MET A 320 0.11 -4.27 -3.97
CA MET A 320 1.53 -4.42 -4.28
C MET A 320 2.34 -4.70 -3.02
N PHE A 321 2.02 -4.03 -1.91
CA PHE A 321 2.68 -4.25 -0.63
C PHE A 321 2.40 -5.66 -0.08
N GLU A 322 1.13 -6.08 -0.07
CA GLU A 322 0.72 -7.44 0.32
C GLU A 322 1.41 -8.51 -0.56
N GLY A 323 1.44 -8.29 -1.87
CA GLY A 323 2.15 -9.17 -2.80
C GLY A 323 3.64 -9.27 -2.53
N PHE A 324 4.29 -8.15 -2.18
CA PHE A 324 5.70 -8.12 -1.80
C PHE A 324 5.98 -8.85 -0.48
N VAL A 325 5.13 -8.65 0.53
CA VAL A 325 5.21 -9.38 1.81
C VAL A 325 5.07 -10.88 1.57
N ALA A 326 4.02 -11.31 0.85
CA ALA A 326 3.78 -12.71 0.54
C ALA A 326 4.95 -13.34 -0.24
N ALA A 327 5.48 -12.64 -1.25
CA ALA A 327 6.65 -13.12 -2.00
C ALA A 327 7.90 -13.26 -1.12
N SER A 328 8.12 -12.31 -0.20
CA SER A 328 9.25 -12.33 0.73
C SER A 328 9.16 -13.49 1.72
N VAL A 329 7.98 -13.71 2.30
CA VAL A 329 7.73 -14.84 3.20
C VAL A 329 7.95 -16.15 2.47
N ASN A 330 7.35 -16.34 1.28
CA ASN A 330 7.53 -17.55 0.49
C ASN A 330 9.00 -17.81 0.11
N ALA A 331 9.78 -16.77 -0.17
CA ALA A 331 11.20 -16.91 -0.50
C ALA A 331 12.05 -17.35 0.70
N ILE A 332 11.74 -16.85 1.90
CA ILE A 332 12.44 -17.21 3.13
C ILE A 332 12.05 -18.62 3.56
N GLU A 333 10.75 -18.94 3.53
CA GLU A 333 10.25 -20.28 3.85
C GLU A 333 10.79 -21.33 2.84
N GLY A 334 11.03 -20.93 1.59
CA GLY A 334 11.68 -21.80 0.60
C GLY A 334 13.11 -22.24 0.94
N ARG A 335 13.83 -21.53 1.83
CA ARG A 335 15.16 -21.93 2.31
C ARG A 335 15.13 -22.89 3.49
N ASP A 336 14.01 -22.92 4.22
CA ASP A 336 13.78 -23.73 5.40
C ASP A 336 12.56 -24.64 5.15
N PRO A 337 12.75 -25.89 4.67
CA PRO A 337 11.67 -26.80 4.29
C PRO A 337 10.59 -27.01 5.36
N VAL A 338 10.92 -26.72 6.63
CA VAL A 338 10.07 -26.85 7.81
C VAL A 338 9.11 -25.69 7.99
N THR A 339 9.31 -24.57 7.28
CA THR A 339 8.55 -23.34 7.53
C THR A 339 7.44 -23.09 6.51
N ALA A 340 7.16 -24.02 5.59
CA ALA A 340 6.13 -23.80 4.56
C ALA A 340 4.74 -23.49 5.17
N GLY A 341 4.26 -22.26 4.96
CA GLY A 341 3.00 -21.77 5.49
C GLY A 341 2.99 -21.49 6.99
N HIS A 342 4.14 -21.61 7.68
CA HIS A 342 4.29 -21.34 9.12
C HIS A 342 3.94 -19.90 9.45
N SER A 343 4.53 -18.94 8.73
CA SER A 343 4.34 -17.51 9.03
C SER A 343 2.88 -17.11 8.89
N GLY A 344 2.18 -17.67 7.91
CA GLY A 344 0.74 -17.47 7.71
C GLY A 344 -0.12 -18.03 8.84
N ARG A 345 0.20 -19.23 9.35
CA ARG A 345 -0.50 -19.84 10.50
C ARG A 345 -0.25 -19.05 11.77
N VAL A 346 1.00 -18.71 12.05
CA VAL A 346 1.38 -17.89 13.22
C VAL A 346 0.67 -16.54 13.18
N ALA A 347 0.64 -15.86 12.03
CA ALA A 347 -0.10 -14.61 11.90
C ALA A 347 -1.59 -14.78 12.20
N ARG A 348 -2.21 -15.85 11.70
CA ARG A 348 -3.61 -16.15 12.00
C ARG A 348 -3.85 -16.42 13.49
N TYR A 349 -3.03 -17.25 14.12
CA TYR A 349 -3.15 -17.58 15.54
C TYR A 349 -2.98 -16.33 16.42
N THR A 350 -2.04 -15.48 16.05
CA THR A 350 -1.72 -14.25 16.76
C THR A 350 -2.87 -13.23 16.66
N VAL A 351 -3.44 -13.05 15.48
CA VAL A 351 -4.58 -12.14 15.27
C VAL A 351 -5.84 -12.65 15.97
N GLU A 352 -6.13 -13.95 15.89
CA GLU A 352 -7.26 -14.56 16.61
C GLU A 352 -7.12 -14.40 18.13
N LEU A 353 -5.90 -14.56 18.67
CA LEU A 353 -5.64 -14.28 20.09
C LEU A 353 -5.89 -12.81 20.44
N ALA A 354 -5.43 -11.88 19.61
CA ALA A 354 -5.64 -10.45 19.83
C ALA A 354 -7.13 -10.06 19.78
N GLU A 355 -7.89 -10.59 18.81
CA GLU A 355 -9.33 -10.36 18.70
C GLU A 355 -10.11 -10.94 19.88
N VAL A 356 -9.76 -12.15 20.32
CA VAL A 356 -10.33 -12.73 21.53
C VAL A 356 -10.03 -11.87 22.75
N VAL A 357 -8.78 -11.40 22.92
CA VAL A 357 -8.40 -10.53 24.04
C VAL A 357 -9.15 -9.21 24.02
N ASN A 358 -9.35 -8.61 22.85
CA ASN A 358 -10.16 -7.40 22.69
C ASN A 358 -11.61 -7.55 23.17
N SER A 359 -12.14 -8.77 23.19
CA SER A 359 -13.50 -9.07 23.65
C SER A 359 -13.61 -9.33 25.17
N ILE A 360 -12.48 -9.33 25.90
CA ILE A 360 -12.45 -9.63 27.33
C ILE A 360 -12.72 -8.34 28.13
N GLU A 361 -13.86 -8.30 28.83
CA GLU A 361 -14.25 -7.13 29.65
C GLU A 361 -13.80 -7.24 31.12
N THR A 362 -13.33 -8.40 31.57
CA THR A 362 -12.99 -8.67 32.98
C THR A 362 -11.68 -9.42 33.15
N GLY A 363 -11.02 -9.26 34.30
CA GLY A 363 -9.75 -9.93 34.61
C GLY A 363 -8.50 -9.12 34.24
N ALA A 364 -7.34 -9.77 34.22
CA ALA A 364 -6.03 -9.13 34.03
C ALA A 364 -5.79 -8.55 32.63
N LEU A 365 -6.52 -9.05 31.62
CA LEU A 365 -6.38 -8.63 30.22
C LEU A 365 -7.40 -7.57 29.79
N ARG A 366 -8.29 -7.11 30.68
CA ARG A 366 -9.36 -6.15 30.35
C ARG A 366 -8.84 -4.82 29.77
N ASP A 367 -7.64 -4.42 30.19
CA ASP A 367 -7.03 -3.13 29.84
C ASP A 367 -6.18 -3.25 28.55
N VAL A 368 -6.08 -4.45 27.96
CA VAL A 368 -5.38 -4.71 26.70
C VAL A 368 -6.39 -4.65 25.57
N HIS A 369 -6.40 -3.55 24.82
CA HIS A 369 -7.28 -3.38 23.67
C HIS A 369 -6.50 -2.83 22.47
N LEU A 370 -6.36 -3.65 21.43
CA LEU A 370 -5.69 -3.31 20.19
C LEU A 370 -6.69 -2.69 19.21
N LYS A 371 -6.34 -1.54 18.65
CA LYS A 371 -7.16 -0.89 17.60
C LYS A 371 -7.12 -1.69 16.29
N PRO A 372 -8.06 -1.48 15.36
CA PRO A 372 -8.06 -2.16 14.06
C PRO A 372 -6.75 -2.02 13.28
N ASN A 373 -6.11 -0.85 13.31
CA ASN A 373 -4.80 -0.63 12.69
C ASN A 373 -3.68 -1.41 13.39
N GLU A 374 -3.70 -1.53 14.72
CA GLU A 374 -2.72 -2.33 15.48
C GLU A 374 -2.89 -3.85 15.24
N LEU A 375 -4.09 -4.32 14.92
CA LEU A 375 -4.31 -5.71 14.48
C LEU A 375 -3.69 -5.97 13.09
N VAL A 376 -3.80 -5.01 12.17
CA VAL A 376 -3.12 -5.07 10.87
C VAL A 376 -1.60 -5.04 11.04
N GLU A 377 -1.10 -4.16 11.91
CA GLU A 377 0.33 -4.08 12.27
C GLU A 377 0.83 -5.42 12.84
N LEU A 378 0.10 -6.00 13.78
CA LEU A 378 0.40 -7.30 14.38
C LEU A 378 0.40 -8.42 13.33
N ARG A 379 -0.55 -8.42 12.39
CA ARG A 379 -0.61 -9.39 11.28
C ARG A 379 0.69 -9.35 10.45
N TYR A 380 1.11 -8.18 10.02
CA TYR A 380 2.34 -8.06 9.22
C TYR A 380 3.60 -8.37 10.02
N ALA A 381 3.66 -7.95 11.30
CA ALA A 381 4.77 -8.29 12.18
C ALA A 381 4.90 -9.81 12.36
N ALA A 382 3.76 -10.51 12.50
CA ALA A 382 3.73 -11.95 12.59
C ALA A 382 4.10 -12.64 11.26
N LEU A 383 3.70 -12.10 10.10
CA LEU A 383 4.13 -12.63 8.81
C LEU A 383 5.65 -12.47 8.58
N LEU A 384 6.23 -11.38 9.08
CA LEU A 384 7.62 -11.01 8.84
C LEU A 384 8.56 -11.34 10.02
N HIS A 385 8.09 -12.03 11.07
CA HIS A 385 8.87 -12.26 12.29
C HIS A 385 10.20 -12.98 12.01
N ASP A 386 10.19 -13.88 11.04
CA ASP A 386 11.32 -14.69 10.61
C ASP A 386 12.11 -14.10 9.43
N PHE A 387 11.85 -12.84 9.05
CA PHE A 387 12.48 -12.21 7.89
C PHE A 387 14.02 -12.24 7.93
N GLY A 388 14.60 -12.17 9.12
CA GLY A 388 16.04 -12.21 9.36
C GLY A 388 16.69 -13.58 9.14
N LYS A 389 15.93 -14.67 8.95
CA LYS A 389 16.49 -15.99 8.58
C LYS A 389 17.30 -15.93 7.29
N ILE A 390 17.06 -14.92 6.44
CA ILE A 390 17.88 -14.67 5.25
C ILE A 390 19.38 -14.50 5.57
N ALA A 391 19.73 -14.02 6.76
CA ALA A 391 21.11 -13.81 7.19
C ALA A 391 21.75 -15.02 7.90
N VAL A 392 20.94 -16.04 8.23
CA VAL A 392 21.43 -17.27 8.85
C VAL A 392 22.15 -18.10 7.79
N ARG A 393 23.28 -18.72 8.17
CA ARG A 393 24.05 -19.55 7.27
C ARG A 393 23.24 -20.79 6.86
N GLU A 394 23.33 -21.16 5.59
CA GLU A 394 22.58 -22.31 5.04
C GLU A 394 22.88 -23.61 5.78
N ASP A 395 24.15 -23.85 6.10
CA ASP A 395 24.60 -25.06 6.80
C ASP A 395 24.15 -25.14 8.27
N VAL A 396 23.72 -24.02 8.85
CA VAL A 396 23.10 -23.95 10.18
C VAL A 396 21.58 -24.05 10.08
N LEU A 397 20.99 -23.37 9.08
CA LEU A 397 19.55 -23.34 8.86
C LEU A 397 18.98 -24.73 8.51
N GLN A 398 19.68 -25.46 7.64
CA GLN A 398 19.28 -26.79 7.19
C GLN A 398 19.90 -27.93 8.02
N LYS A 399 20.51 -27.62 9.17
CA LYS A 399 21.23 -28.61 9.98
C LYS A 399 20.27 -29.56 10.69
N ASP A 400 20.21 -30.76 10.17
CA ASP A 400 19.15 -31.71 10.44
C ASP A 400 19.59 -32.92 11.30
N ALA A 401 20.90 -33.16 11.34
CA ALA A 401 21.61 -34.07 12.21
C ALA A 401 22.82 -33.36 12.88
N ARG A 402 23.37 -33.95 13.96
CA ARG A 402 24.60 -33.43 14.60
C ARG A 402 25.77 -33.38 13.62
N LEU A 403 25.85 -34.36 12.72
CA LEU A 403 26.83 -34.41 11.65
C LEU A 403 26.11 -34.56 10.29
N PRO A 404 26.53 -33.81 9.26
CA PRO A 404 26.09 -34.03 7.89
C PRO A 404 26.44 -35.44 7.40
N LEU A 405 25.67 -35.95 6.43
CA LEU A 405 25.93 -37.26 5.80
C LEU A 405 27.37 -37.37 5.27
N THR A 406 27.88 -36.31 4.64
CA THR A 406 29.24 -36.25 4.11
C THR A 406 30.32 -36.42 5.18
N GLN A 407 30.08 -35.97 6.41
CA GLN A 407 31.01 -36.18 7.53
C GLN A 407 30.90 -37.61 8.07
N LEU A 408 29.70 -38.21 8.09
CA LEU A 408 29.54 -39.62 8.44
C LEU A 408 30.25 -40.55 7.44
N GLU A 409 30.15 -40.27 6.14
CA GLU A 409 30.89 -40.97 5.08
C GLU A 409 32.41 -40.81 5.26
N LEU A 410 32.89 -39.63 5.65
CA LEU A 410 34.31 -39.41 5.93
C LEU A 410 34.78 -40.22 7.14
N ILE A 411 33.96 -40.35 8.18
CA ILE A 411 34.25 -41.22 9.34
C ILE A 411 34.30 -42.68 8.90
N GLU A 412 33.38 -43.12 8.04
CA GLU A 412 33.37 -44.48 7.48
C GLU A 412 34.68 -44.78 6.73
N GLN A 413 35.07 -43.92 5.79
CA GLN A 413 36.33 -44.05 5.04
C GLN A 413 37.56 -44.05 5.96
N ARG A 414 37.53 -43.25 7.03
CA ARG A 414 38.59 -43.24 8.03
C ARG A 414 38.63 -44.56 8.79
N PHE A 415 37.49 -45.16 9.13
CA PHE A 415 37.44 -46.46 9.81
C PHE A 415 37.88 -47.60 8.88
N GLU A 416 37.55 -47.57 7.59
CA GLU A 416 38.13 -48.48 6.59
C GLU A 416 39.65 -48.38 6.56
N THR A 417 40.17 -47.15 6.54
CA THR A 417 41.62 -46.90 6.57
C THR A 417 42.25 -47.45 7.85
N ILE A 418 41.61 -47.26 9.01
CA ILE A 418 42.07 -47.79 10.30
C ILE A 418 42.07 -49.33 10.29
N LYS A 419 41.05 -49.97 9.71
CA LYS A 419 40.97 -51.42 9.54
C LYS A 419 42.15 -51.95 8.72
N GLU A 420 42.40 -51.37 7.55
CA GLU A 420 43.51 -51.79 6.68
C GLU A 420 44.89 -51.57 7.31
N ILE A 421 45.08 -50.44 8.02
CA ILE A 421 46.33 -50.19 8.76
C ILE A 421 46.50 -51.21 9.90
N GLY A 422 45.43 -51.51 10.63
CA GLY A 422 45.42 -52.51 11.69
C GLY A 422 45.77 -53.90 11.17
N HIS A 423 45.16 -54.30 10.06
CA HIS A 423 45.40 -55.55 9.38
C HIS A 423 46.85 -55.69 8.94
N ARG A 424 47.37 -54.68 8.24
CA ARG A 424 48.79 -54.62 7.83
C ARG A 424 49.73 -54.70 9.01
N ASN A 425 49.42 -54.04 10.13
CA ASN A 425 50.26 -54.06 11.33
C ASN A 425 50.27 -55.44 12.01
N LEU A 426 49.13 -56.14 12.05
CA LEU A 426 49.05 -57.51 12.54
C LEU A 426 49.84 -58.46 11.63
N PHE A 427 49.67 -58.35 10.31
CA PHE A 427 50.42 -59.12 9.32
C PHE A 427 51.93 -58.84 9.37
N LYS A 428 52.33 -57.57 9.53
CA LYS A 428 53.75 -57.21 9.68
C LYS A 428 54.37 -57.84 10.92
N LYS A 429 53.67 -57.80 12.06
CA LYS A 429 54.11 -58.47 13.30
C LYS A 429 54.19 -59.98 13.12
N TYR A 430 53.21 -60.57 12.41
CA TYR A 430 53.22 -61.97 12.07
C TYR A 430 54.46 -62.35 11.25
N VAL A 431 54.78 -61.61 10.18
CA VAL A 431 55.97 -61.86 9.35
C VAL A 431 57.28 -61.63 10.12
N GLN A 432 57.36 -60.58 10.94
CA GLN A 432 58.56 -60.27 11.75
C GLN A 432 58.89 -61.33 12.81
N ASN A 433 57.92 -62.13 13.23
CA ASN A 433 58.12 -63.21 14.19
C ASN A 433 58.74 -64.48 13.56
N PHE A 434 58.94 -64.52 12.24
CA PHE A 434 59.58 -65.64 11.54
C PHE A 434 60.90 -65.22 10.90
N ASP A 435 61.98 -65.88 11.31
CA ASP A 435 63.33 -65.65 10.79
C ASP A 435 63.50 -66.26 9.39
N ALA A 436 64.30 -65.62 8.53
CA ALA A 436 64.39 -65.85 7.08
C ALA A 436 64.88 -67.24 6.60
N GLY A 437 64.91 -68.26 7.47
CA GLY A 437 65.47 -69.58 7.20
C GLY A 437 64.66 -70.79 7.65
N HIS A 438 63.45 -70.64 8.20
CA HIS A 438 62.65 -71.78 8.67
C HIS A 438 61.23 -71.81 8.07
N ALA A 439 60.65 -73.02 8.06
CA ALA A 439 59.41 -73.47 7.43
C ALA A 439 58.26 -72.44 7.38
N PRO A 440 57.37 -72.52 6.35
CA PRO A 440 56.22 -71.63 6.24
C PRO A 440 55.44 -71.59 7.56
N PRO A 441 54.98 -70.40 7.96
CA PRO A 441 54.32 -70.25 9.25
C PRO A 441 53.09 -71.16 9.35
N PRO A 442 52.78 -71.71 10.54
CA PRO A 442 51.67 -72.65 10.70
C PRO A 442 50.35 -72.01 10.26
N ALA A 443 49.51 -72.75 9.53
CA ALA A 443 48.18 -72.29 9.11
C ALA A 443 47.33 -71.77 10.29
N GLN A 444 47.55 -72.33 11.49
CA GLN A 444 46.90 -71.90 12.72
C GLN A 444 47.30 -70.48 13.16
N ALA A 445 48.56 -70.07 12.97
CA ALA A 445 49.03 -68.73 13.33
C ALA A 445 48.49 -67.66 12.38
N LEU A 446 48.31 -68.00 11.09
CA LEU A 446 47.60 -67.12 10.14
C LEU A 446 46.13 -66.96 10.52
N ALA A 447 45.47 -68.07 10.89
CA ALA A 447 44.07 -68.04 11.34
C ALA A 447 43.89 -67.18 12.60
N GLU A 448 44.86 -67.16 13.51
CA GLU A 448 44.85 -66.27 14.69
C GLU A 448 44.96 -64.77 14.31
N VAL A 449 45.77 -64.43 13.31
CA VAL A 449 45.88 -63.05 12.78
C VAL A 449 44.56 -62.61 12.17
N GLU A 450 43.97 -63.45 11.32
CA GLU A 450 42.68 -63.20 10.67
C GLU A 450 41.54 -63.09 11.70
N ALA A 451 41.55 -63.92 12.74
CA ALA A 451 40.56 -63.84 13.82
C ALA A 451 40.66 -62.53 14.60
N ARG A 452 41.88 -62.09 14.96
CA ARG A 452 42.11 -60.79 15.63
C ARG A 452 41.72 -59.61 14.75
N TYR A 453 42.02 -59.67 13.45
CA TYR A 453 41.58 -58.65 12.51
C TYR A 453 40.05 -58.60 12.41
N SER A 454 39.41 -59.76 12.27
CA SER A 454 37.95 -59.87 12.20
C SER A 454 37.25 -59.29 13.44
N GLU A 455 37.80 -59.54 14.64
CA GLU A 455 37.30 -58.97 15.88
C GLU A 455 37.45 -57.44 15.92
N PHE A 456 38.61 -56.92 15.54
CA PHE A 456 38.88 -55.48 15.47
C PHE A 456 37.99 -54.77 14.43
N ALA A 457 37.82 -55.37 13.25
CA ALA A 457 36.96 -54.85 12.19
C ALA A 457 35.49 -54.82 12.64
N ARG A 458 35.04 -55.87 13.35
CA ARG A 458 33.70 -55.91 13.94
C ARG A 458 33.50 -54.79 14.97
N GLU A 459 34.45 -54.57 15.89
CA GLU A 459 34.37 -53.47 16.86
C GLU A 459 34.20 -52.11 16.15
N LEU A 460 34.99 -51.84 15.11
CA LEU A 460 34.89 -50.58 14.36
C LEU A 460 33.56 -50.43 13.60
N ASN A 461 33.04 -51.52 13.03
CA ASN A 461 31.73 -51.51 12.38
C ASN A 461 30.61 -51.23 13.39
N GLU A 462 30.66 -51.84 14.58
CA GLU A 462 29.71 -51.58 15.67
C GLU A 462 29.78 -50.13 16.16
N ILE A 463 31.00 -49.56 16.27
CA ILE A 463 31.19 -48.15 16.61
C ILE A 463 30.60 -47.25 15.51
N HIS A 464 30.84 -47.54 14.23
CA HIS A 464 30.31 -46.74 13.13
C HIS A 464 28.78 -46.73 13.11
N GLN A 465 28.14 -47.90 13.22
CA GLN A 465 26.67 -48.01 13.31
C GLN A 465 26.12 -47.24 14.50
N TRP A 466 26.80 -47.31 15.65
CA TRP A 466 26.42 -46.53 16.83
C TRP A 466 26.57 -45.02 16.59
N LEU A 467 27.62 -44.55 15.92
CA LEU A 467 27.79 -43.14 15.58
C LEU A 467 26.68 -42.61 14.64
N GLN A 468 26.24 -43.42 13.66
CA GLN A 468 25.12 -43.07 12.79
C GLN A 468 23.82 -42.85 13.60
N PHE A 469 23.58 -43.70 14.60
CA PHE A 469 22.47 -43.51 15.54
C PHE A 469 22.63 -42.25 16.39
N ILE A 470 23.81 -41.99 16.95
CA ILE A 470 24.08 -40.80 17.78
C ILE A 470 23.92 -39.50 16.96
N ALA A 471 24.34 -39.50 15.70
CA ALA A 471 24.24 -38.32 14.84
C ALA A 471 22.78 -37.88 14.61
N SER A 472 21.83 -38.83 14.59
CA SER A 472 20.40 -38.59 14.33
C SER A 472 19.51 -38.56 15.59
N ALA A 473 20.03 -38.91 16.77
CA ALA A 473 19.24 -38.98 18.00
C ALA A 473 18.69 -37.61 18.45
N PRO A 474 17.43 -37.47 18.91
CA PRO A 474 16.90 -36.17 19.35
C PRO A 474 17.59 -35.63 20.61
N SER A 475 18.03 -36.51 21.50
CA SER A 475 18.74 -36.18 22.75
C SER A 475 19.71 -37.29 23.15
N LEU A 476 20.78 -36.92 23.85
CA LEU A 476 21.80 -37.82 24.35
C LEU A 476 21.88 -37.80 25.88
N ASN A 477 22.25 -38.93 26.48
CA ASN A 477 22.57 -39.03 27.89
C ASN A 477 24.08 -38.87 28.16
N ASP A 478 24.46 -38.66 29.42
CA ASP A 478 25.86 -38.42 29.81
C ASP A 478 26.79 -39.60 29.49
N GLU A 479 26.26 -40.83 29.50
CA GLU A 479 27.03 -42.03 29.15
C GLU A 479 27.39 -42.06 27.66
N GLN A 480 26.42 -41.75 26.79
CA GLN A 480 26.63 -41.64 25.34
C GLN A 480 27.63 -40.54 25.02
N ILE A 481 27.48 -39.36 25.63
CA ILE A 481 28.42 -38.24 25.47
C ILE A 481 29.82 -38.63 25.96
N GLY A 482 29.90 -39.30 27.11
CA GLY A 482 31.14 -39.84 27.65
C GLY A 482 31.82 -40.81 26.69
N ARG A 483 31.06 -41.71 26.06
CA ARG A 483 31.56 -42.68 25.07
C ARG A 483 32.08 -42.00 23.80
N VAL A 484 31.40 -40.98 23.28
CA VAL A 484 31.90 -40.17 22.14
C VAL A 484 33.24 -39.53 22.51
N ARG A 485 33.34 -38.91 23.69
CA ARG A 485 34.58 -38.27 24.16
C ARG A 485 35.73 -39.25 24.32
N GLN A 486 35.47 -40.46 24.83
CA GLN A 486 36.47 -41.53 24.94
C GLN A 486 36.94 -41.99 23.55
N LEU A 487 36.03 -42.11 22.58
CA LEU A 487 36.37 -42.45 21.21
C LEU A 487 37.23 -41.36 20.55
N GLY A 488 36.93 -40.09 20.82
CA GLY A 488 37.75 -38.95 20.39
C GLY A 488 39.18 -38.94 20.92
N GLN A 489 39.45 -39.63 22.03
CA GLN A 489 40.81 -39.80 22.58
C GLN A 489 41.59 -40.94 21.91
N ARG A 490 40.95 -41.80 21.11
CA ARG A 490 41.64 -42.86 20.36
C ARG A 490 42.37 -42.27 19.16
N HIS A 491 43.53 -42.83 18.85
CA HIS A 491 44.38 -42.38 17.76
C HIS A 491 44.92 -43.56 16.97
N TYR A 492 45.09 -43.37 15.67
CA TYR A 492 45.84 -44.27 14.80
C TYR A 492 47.07 -43.57 14.25
N ILE A 493 48.01 -44.36 13.75
CA ILE A 493 49.18 -43.86 13.02
C ILE A 493 48.88 -44.04 11.54
N ASP A 494 48.88 -42.95 10.78
CA ASP A 494 48.60 -43.00 9.34
C ASP A 494 49.77 -43.61 8.53
N SER A 495 49.60 -43.70 7.21
CA SER A 495 50.63 -44.22 6.29
C SER A 495 51.93 -43.40 6.31
N HIS A 496 51.90 -42.16 6.80
CA HIS A 496 53.05 -41.26 6.91
C HIS A 496 53.67 -41.27 8.31
N GLY A 497 53.17 -42.08 9.24
CA GLY A 497 53.69 -42.14 10.61
C GLY A 497 53.12 -41.05 11.53
N GLN A 498 52.13 -40.27 11.08
CA GLN A 498 51.54 -39.21 11.90
C GLN A 498 50.41 -39.76 12.78
N ARG A 499 50.35 -39.26 14.01
CA ARG A 499 49.27 -39.58 14.95
C ARG A 499 48.03 -38.78 14.60
N ARG A 500 46.97 -39.48 14.18
CA ARG A 500 45.66 -38.92 13.79
C ARG A 500 44.59 -39.43 14.76
N PRO A 501 43.62 -38.60 15.17
CA PRO A 501 42.53 -39.07 16.03
C PRO A 501 41.52 -39.91 15.23
N TYR A 502 40.77 -40.76 15.92
CA TYR A 502 39.67 -41.52 15.30
C TYR A 502 38.53 -40.59 14.88
N LEU A 503 38.23 -39.58 15.71
CA LEU A 503 37.28 -38.52 15.44
C LEU A 503 37.97 -37.17 15.56
N THR A 504 37.65 -36.22 14.69
CA THR A 504 38.18 -34.85 14.80
C THR A 504 37.58 -34.13 16.02
N PRO A 505 38.23 -33.06 16.54
CA PRO A 505 37.65 -32.26 17.62
C PRO A 505 36.24 -31.75 17.30
N ASP A 506 36.02 -31.29 16.07
CA ASP A 506 34.73 -30.77 15.60
C ASP A 506 33.65 -31.88 15.53
N GLU A 507 34.04 -33.09 15.10
CA GLU A 507 33.13 -34.25 15.10
C GLU A 507 32.73 -34.63 16.53
N VAL A 508 33.69 -34.62 17.47
CA VAL A 508 33.44 -34.92 18.89
C VAL A 508 32.53 -33.86 19.52
N GLU A 509 32.76 -32.59 19.25
CA GLU A 509 31.93 -31.49 19.74
C GLU A 509 30.48 -31.66 19.28
N ASN A 510 30.28 -31.83 17.97
CA ASN A 510 28.96 -32.01 17.39
C ASN A 510 28.25 -33.27 17.89
N LEU A 511 28.93 -34.43 17.93
CA LEU A 511 28.36 -35.68 18.45
C LEU A 511 28.13 -35.68 19.97
N SER A 512 28.64 -34.68 20.68
CA SER A 512 28.46 -34.52 22.13
C SER A 512 27.32 -33.55 22.51
N ILE A 513 26.58 -33.01 21.53
CA ILE A 513 25.47 -32.07 21.78
C ILE A 513 24.34 -32.79 22.54
N PRO A 514 23.99 -32.37 23.78
CA PRO A 514 23.03 -33.10 24.62
C PRO A 514 21.60 -33.11 24.07
N ARG A 515 21.15 -32.00 23.47
CA ARG A 515 19.79 -31.83 22.94
C ARG A 515 19.84 -31.03 21.64
N GLY A 516 19.11 -31.50 20.63
CA GLY A 516 19.14 -30.89 19.30
C GLY A 516 20.43 -31.18 18.53
N THR A 517 20.64 -30.43 17.45
CA THR A 517 21.69 -30.66 16.44
C THR A 517 22.73 -29.53 16.37
N LEU A 518 22.41 -28.36 16.92
CA LEU A 518 23.23 -27.16 16.81
C LEU A 518 24.23 -27.04 17.98
N SER A 519 25.48 -26.71 17.65
CA SER A 519 26.49 -26.29 18.62
C SER A 519 26.18 -24.90 19.19
N GLU A 520 26.93 -24.46 20.20
CA GLU A 520 26.70 -23.14 20.80
C GLU A 520 26.94 -22.00 19.78
N LEU A 521 27.98 -22.12 18.95
CA LEU A 521 28.29 -21.13 17.92
C LEU A 521 27.19 -21.08 16.83
N GLU A 522 26.67 -22.23 16.45
CA GLU A 522 25.56 -22.34 15.50
C GLU A 522 24.27 -21.78 16.10
N TRP A 523 24.02 -21.99 17.40
CA TRP A 523 22.90 -21.38 18.11
C TRP A 523 22.99 -19.85 18.13
N VAL A 524 24.18 -19.28 18.32
CA VAL A 524 24.39 -17.82 18.22
C VAL A 524 24.05 -17.33 16.82
N ASN A 525 24.46 -18.05 15.77
CA ASN A 525 24.09 -17.71 14.39
C ASN A 525 22.58 -17.84 14.16
N MET A 526 21.94 -18.91 14.66
CA MET A 526 20.49 -19.10 14.53
C MET A 526 19.72 -17.99 15.24
N ARG A 527 20.02 -17.68 16.50
CA ARG A 527 19.32 -16.64 17.28
C ARG A 527 19.46 -15.23 16.71
N SER A 528 20.50 -14.99 15.90
CA SER A 528 20.71 -13.69 15.26
C SER A 528 19.59 -13.31 14.28
N HIS A 529 18.78 -14.27 13.79
CA HIS A 529 17.69 -13.97 12.87
C HIS A 529 16.70 -12.95 13.46
N ALA A 530 16.38 -13.03 14.74
CA ALA A 530 15.44 -12.11 15.38
C ALA A 530 15.97 -10.66 15.35
N ALA A 531 17.26 -10.47 15.64
CA ALA A 531 17.91 -9.17 15.53
C ALA A 531 17.97 -8.68 14.07
N PHE A 532 18.26 -9.58 13.13
CA PHE A 532 18.28 -9.25 11.71
C PHE A 532 16.89 -8.92 11.16
N SER A 533 15.83 -9.58 11.63
CA SER A 533 14.44 -9.24 11.28
C SER A 533 14.17 -7.78 11.63
N GLU A 534 14.48 -7.36 12.86
CA GLU A 534 14.33 -5.96 13.27
C GLU A 534 15.18 -5.01 12.42
N GLU A 535 16.47 -5.33 12.23
CA GLU A 535 17.41 -4.48 11.48
C GLU A 535 16.95 -4.25 10.03
N TYR A 536 16.53 -5.32 9.36
CA TYR A 536 16.13 -5.25 7.95
C TYR A 536 14.77 -4.59 7.80
N LEU A 537 13.81 -4.92 8.65
CA LEU A 537 12.48 -4.30 8.61
C LEU A 537 12.55 -2.81 8.93
N LYS A 538 13.46 -2.34 9.79
CA LYS A 538 13.68 -0.90 10.05
C LYS A 538 14.08 -0.08 8.81
N ARG A 539 14.56 -0.72 7.74
CA ARG A 539 14.93 -0.03 6.48
C ARG A 539 13.71 0.30 5.61
N ILE A 540 12.56 -0.33 5.88
CA ILE A 540 11.32 -0.06 5.14
C ILE A 540 10.70 1.23 5.68
N PRO A 541 10.27 2.17 4.81
CA PRO A 541 9.62 3.41 5.23
C PRO A 541 8.16 3.13 5.62
N TRP A 542 7.96 2.58 6.82
CA TRP A 542 6.63 2.28 7.36
C TRP A 542 5.77 3.54 7.52
N SER A 543 4.48 3.42 7.23
CA SER A 543 3.48 4.42 7.61
C SER A 543 3.37 4.50 9.14
N GLU A 544 2.81 5.60 9.67
CA GLU A 544 2.64 5.80 11.12
C GLU A 544 1.93 4.63 11.81
N ASP A 545 0.94 4.03 11.15
CA ASP A 545 0.16 2.90 11.66
C ASP A 545 0.90 1.56 11.68
N LEU A 546 2.10 1.47 11.07
CA LEU A 546 2.86 0.22 10.91
C LEU A 546 4.28 0.29 11.48
N GLN A 547 4.62 1.36 12.22
CA GLN A 547 5.99 1.64 12.67
C GLN A 547 6.54 0.63 13.67
N LYS A 548 5.69 -0.11 14.40
CA LYS A 548 6.11 -1.09 15.39
C LYS A 548 6.36 -2.47 14.79
N ILE A 549 6.08 -2.70 13.49
CA ILE A 549 6.38 -3.99 12.83
C ILE A 549 7.80 -4.49 13.14
N PRO A 550 8.87 -3.68 12.99
CA PRO A 550 10.22 -4.17 13.21
C PRO A 550 10.48 -4.61 14.66
N CYS A 551 9.97 -3.88 15.65
CA CYS A 551 10.21 -4.23 17.06
C CYS A 551 9.35 -5.40 17.51
N ILE A 552 8.12 -5.54 16.99
CA ILE A 552 7.26 -6.70 17.28
C ILE A 552 7.87 -7.95 16.66
N ALA A 553 8.23 -7.88 15.37
CA ALA A 553 8.88 -8.97 14.65
C ALA A 553 10.24 -9.34 15.27
N GLY A 554 11.05 -8.37 15.68
CA GLY A 554 12.37 -8.63 16.26
C GLY A 554 12.37 -9.22 17.67
N ALA A 555 11.31 -8.97 18.44
CA ALA A 555 11.21 -9.37 19.84
C ALA A 555 10.41 -10.67 20.04
N HIS A 556 9.98 -11.37 18.99
CA HIS A 556 9.10 -12.54 19.10
C HIS A 556 9.68 -13.72 19.90
N HIS A 557 10.99 -13.73 20.18
CA HIS A 557 11.65 -14.70 21.06
C HIS A 557 11.99 -14.18 22.47
N GLU A 558 11.53 -12.97 22.82
CA GLU A 558 11.65 -12.44 24.17
C GLU A 558 10.75 -13.21 25.15
N LYS A 559 11.19 -13.30 26.40
CA LYS A 559 10.50 -14.04 27.48
C LYS A 559 10.33 -13.13 28.68
N LEU A 560 9.23 -13.30 29.41
CA LEU A 560 8.87 -12.40 30.51
C LEU A 560 9.92 -12.33 31.63
N ASP A 561 10.68 -13.41 31.84
CA ASP A 561 11.77 -13.53 32.81
C ASP A 561 13.12 -12.95 32.35
N GLY A 562 13.21 -12.45 31.11
CA GLY A 562 14.46 -11.95 30.52
C GLY A 562 15.40 -13.03 29.97
N SER A 563 14.98 -14.31 29.95
CA SER A 563 15.79 -15.39 29.37
C SER A 563 15.73 -15.43 27.84
N GLY A 564 14.88 -14.60 27.23
CA GLY A 564 14.68 -14.50 25.79
C GLY A 564 15.81 -13.78 25.05
N TYR A 565 15.62 -13.56 23.76
CA TYR A 565 16.57 -12.88 22.88
C TYR A 565 15.81 -12.09 21.80
N PRO A 566 16.42 -11.09 21.13
CA PRO A 566 17.84 -10.69 21.17
C PRO A 566 18.23 -9.66 22.25
N LEU A 567 17.27 -8.92 22.80
CA LEU A 567 17.50 -7.80 23.73
C LEU A 567 17.43 -8.20 25.20
N ARG A 568 16.90 -9.38 25.52
CA ARG A 568 16.69 -9.89 26.90
C ARG A 568 15.75 -8.99 27.69
N LEU A 569 14.63 -8.62 27.07
CA LEU A 569 13.62 -7.78 27.68
C LEU A 569 12.92 -8.53 28.82
N THR A 570 12.58 -7.82 29.89
CA THR A 570 11.71 -8.34 30.96
C THR A 570 10.27 -7.91 30.72
N ALA A 571 9.31 -8.57 31.37
CA ALA A 571 7.87 -8.37 31.18
C ALA A 571 7.41 -6.91 30.94
N PRO A 572 7.81 -5.88 31.74
CA PRO A 572 7.32 -4.51 31.55
C PRO A 572 7.72 -3.87 30.21
N ALA A 573 8.80 -4.34 29.58
CA ALA A 573 9.31 -3.82 28.31
C ALA A 573 8.76 -4.58 27.10
N ILE A 574 8.09 -5.73 27.30
CA ILE A 574 7.56 -6.56 26.22
C ILE A 574 6.13 -6.16 25.92
N LEU A 575 5.90 -5.66 24.71
CA LEU A 575 4.57 -5.30 24.20
C LEU A 575 3.61 -6.50 24.25
N PRO A 576 2.31 -6.31 24.54
CA PRO A 576 1.31 -7.38 24.47
C PRO A 576 1.31 -8.11 23.13
N GLN A 577 1.46 -7.37 22.02
CA GLN A 577 1.64 -7.88 20.65
C GLN A 577 2.74 -8.96 20.56
N VAL A 578 3.89 -8.68 21.16
CA VAL A 578 5.04 -9.60 21.16
C VAL A 578 4.71 -10.86 21.95
N ARG A 579 4.10 -10.72 23.14
CA ARG A 579 3.71 -11.87 23.97
C ARG A 579 2.74 -12.80 23.23
N MET A 580 1.77 -12.24 22.52
CA MET A 580 0.81 -12.99 21.70
C MET A 580 1.49 -13.73 20.54
N LEU A 581 2.42 -13.04 19.86
CA LEU A 581 3.20 -13.61 18.77
C LEU A 581 4.10 -14.76 19.26
N THR A 582 4.82 -14.57 20.37
CA THR A 582 5.67 -15.60 20.98
C THR A 582 4.90 -16.87 21.33
N ILE A 583 3.70 -16.73 21.90
CA ILE A 583 2.84 -17.88 22.24
C ILE A 583 2.42 -18.63 20.96
N SER A 584 2.02 -17.89 19.94
CA SER A 584 1.53 -18.44 18.67
C SER A 584 2.63 -19.14 17.88
N ASP A 585 3.83 -18.56 17.84
CA ASP A 585 5.03 -19.14 17.20
C ASP A 585 5.42 -20.47 17.86
N ILE A 586 5.54 -20.49 19.20
CA ILE A 586 5.86 -21.73 19.94
C ILE A 586 4.80 -22.79 19.71
N PHE A 587 3.52 -22.42 19.69
CA PHE A 587 2.44 -23.37 19.44
C PHE A 587 2.57 -23.99 18.06
N ASP A 588 2.69 -23.18 17.00
CA ASP A 588 2.82 -23.69 15.63
C ASP A 588 4.06 -24.58 15.48
N ALA A 589 5.20 -24.15 16.03
CA ALA A 589 6.46 -24.90 16.02
C ALA A 589 6.37 -26.26 16.71
N LEU A 590 5.45 -26.44 17.66
CA LEU A 590 5.20 -27.71 18.35
C LEU A 590 4.20 -28.60 17.60
N THR A 591 3.20 -28.02 16.94
CA THR A 591 2.11 -28.76 16.27
C THR A 591 2.34 -29.04 14.79
N ALA A 592 3.29 -28.38 14.14
CA ALA A 592 3.53 -28.57 12.71
C ALA A 592 4.14 -29.95 12.37
N SER A 593 3.62 -30.61 11.33
CA SER A 593 4.02 -31.95 10.83
C SER A 593 5.30 -31.98 10.02
N ASP A 594 5.79 -30.82 9.61
CA ASP A 594 6.76 -30.59 8.54
C ASP A 594 8.22 -30.74 8.99
N ARG A 595 8.48 -31.03 10.27
CA ARG A 595 9.83 -31.33 10.78
C ARG A 595 10.24 -32.78 10.44
N PRO A 596 11.28 -33.02 9.60
CA PRO A 596 11.66 -34.38 9.18
C PRO A 596 12.09 -35.28 10.35
N TYR A 597 12.48 -34.67 11.48
CA TYR A 597 13.07 -35.34 12.65
C TYR A 597 12.16 -35.36 13.87
N ARG A 598 10.97 -34.76 13.81
CA ARG A 598 10.05 -34.68 14.96
C ARG A 598 8.62 -34.84 14.48
N LYS A 599 7.96 -35.92 14.91
CA LYS A 599 6.50 -36.02 14.79
C LYS A 599 5.89 -34.83 15.52
N ALA A 600 4.94 -34.17 14.88
CA ALA A 600 4.16 -33.11 15.51
C ALA A 600 3.63 -33.55 16.86
N ALA A 601 3.71 -32.66 17.83
CA ALA A 601 3.10 -32.90 19.13
C ALA A 601 1.57 -32.81 18.98
N PRO A 602 0.81 -33.70 19.64
CA PRO A 602 -0.62 -33.50 19.83
C PRO A 602 -0.88 -32.14 20.47
N ILE A 603 -2.03 -31.54 20.16
CA ILE A 603 -2.43 -30.22 20.68
C ILE A 603 -2.34 -30.19 22.21
N GLU A 604 -2.75 -31.26 22.88
CA GLU A 604 -2.72 -31.40 24.34
C GLU A 604 -1.29 -31.27 24.88
N LYS A 605 -0.31 -31.86 24.18
CA LYS A 605 1.10 -31.80 24.57
C LYS A 605 1.70 -30.42 24.30
N ALA A 606 1.33 -29.77 23.19
CA ALA A 606 1.75 -28.41 22.91
C ALA A 606 1.22 -27.43 23.98
N VAL A 607 -0.05 -27.58 24.36
CA VAL A 607 -0.66 -26.79 25.45
C VAL A 607 0.02 -27.06 26.79
N GLU A 608 0.34 -28.32 27.12
CA GLU A 608 1.05 -28.65 28.36
C GLU A 608 2.41 -27.93 28.44
N ILE A 609 3.15 -27.88 27.33
CA ILE A 609 4.43 -27.17 27.24
C ILE A 609 4.25 -25.66 27.46
N LEU A 610 3.26 -25.03 26.78
CA LEU A 610 2.97 -23.61 26.98
C LEU A 610 2.60 -23.29 28.43
N GLN A 611 1.82 -24.15 29.08
CA GLN A 611 1.44 -23.98 30.48
C GLN A 611 2.63 -24.13 31.43
N TRP A 612 3.56 -25.05 31.14
CA TRP A 612 4.81 -25.17 31.88
C TRP A 612 5.66 -23.90 31.76
N GLU A 613 5.86 -23.37 30.54
CA GLU A 613 6.61 -22.12 30.37
C GLU A 613 5.92 -20.92 31.02
N ALA A 614 4.59 -20.87 31.02
CA ALA A 614 3.85 -19.83 31.74
C ALA A 614 4.03 -19.92 33.26
N ASN A 615 4.06 -21.14 33.83
CA ASN A 615 4.30 -21.33 35.26
C ASN A 615 5.73 -20.99 35.67
N ASP A 616 6.70 -21.16 34.76
CA ASP A 616 8.09 -20.70 34.91
C ASP A 616 8.26 -19.19 34.69
N ASN A 617 7.17 -18.44 34.50
CA ASN A 617 7.16 -17.00 34.24
C ASN A 617 7.93 -16.60 32.96
N LYS A 618 8.00 -17.49 31.97
CA LYS A 618 8.58 -17.20 30.63
C LYS A 618 7.54 -16.67 29.66
N LEU A 619 6.31 -17.17 29.76
CA LEU A 619 5.16 -16.77 28.95
C LEU A 619 4.09 -16.11 29.83
N ASP A 620 3.27 -15.29 29.20
CA ASP A 620 2.15 -14.63 29.88
C ASP A 620 1.04 -15.64 30.19
N LYS A 621 0.82 -15.89 31.48
CA LYS A 621 -0.09 -16.91 31.96
C LYS A 621 -1.54 -16.65 31.55
N ASP A 622 -1.97 -15.39 31.59
CA ASP A 622 -3.34 -15.03 31.24
C ASP A 622 -3.57 -15.21 29.73
N LEU A 623 -2.59 -14.80 28.90
CA LEU A 623 -2.66 -15.03 27.45
C LEU A 623 -2.62 -16.51 27.09
N VAL A 624 -1.78 -17.33 27.73
CA VAL A 624 -1.74 -18.79 27.50
C VAL A 624 -3.07 -19.44 27.86
N ASP A 625 -3.67 -19.02 28.97
CA ASP A 625 -4.97 -19.52 29.40
C ASP A 625 -6.10 -19.15 28.43
N VAL A 626 -6.11 -17.91 27.92
CA VAL A 626 -7.03 -17.47 26.87
C VAL A 626 -6.79 -18.23 25.56
N PHE A 627 -5.54 -18.38 25.15
CA PHE A 627 -5.16 -19.10 23.95
C PHE A 627 -5.70 -20.53 23.98
N LYS A 628 -5.46 -21.24 25.09
CA LYS A 628 -5.96 -22.60 25.31
C LYS A 628 -7.48 -22.69 25.25
N ARG A 629 -8.19 -21.81 25.97
CA ARG A 629 -9.64 -21.96 26.20
C ARG A 629 -10.49 -21.42 25.05
N LEU A 630 -10.05 -20.35 24.41
CA LEU A 630 -10.88 -19.55 23.50
C LEU A 630 -10.32 -19.50 22.08
N VAL A 631 -8.99 -19.57 21.89
CA VAL A 631 -8.36 -19.47 20.56
C VAL A 631 -8.27 -20.85 19.90
N ILE A 632 -7.70 -21.86 20.56
CA ILE A 632 -7.53 -23.21 20.01
C ILE A 632 -8.83 -23.76 19.38
N PRO A 633 -10.02 -23.68 20.04
CA PRO A 633 -11.27 -24.14 19.43
C PRO A 633 -11.66 -23.42 18.14
N ARG A 634 -11.21 -22.16 17.94
CA ARG A 634 -11.50 -21.35 16.75
C ARG A 634 -10.52 -21.61 15.61
N ILE A 635 -9.31 -22.07 15.91
CA ILE A 635 -8.24 -22.31 14.93
C ILE A 635 -8.05 -23.80 14.63
N GLU A 636 -8.84 -24.69 15.22
CA GLU A 636 -8.64 -26.14 15.11
C GLU A 636 -8.64 -26.65 13.65
N HIS A 637 -9.42 -26.03 12.76
CA HIS A 637 -9.51 -26.40 11.34
C HIS A 637 -8.29 -25.98 10.50
N VAL A 638 -7.38 -25.19 11.05
CA VAL A 638 -6.16 -24.73 10.37
C VAL A 638 -4.87 -25.24 11.00
N ILE A 639 -4.95 -26.10 12.02
CA ILE A 639 -3.77 -26.75 12.60
C ILE A 639 -3.37 -27.93 11.70
N PRO A 640 -2.11 -27.96 11.20
CA PRO A 640 -1.62 -29.02 10.32
C PRO A 640 -1.32 -30.29 11.14
N ASN A 641 -2.35 -31.11 11.40
CA ASN A 641 -2.32 -32.56 11.73
C ASN A 641 -3.61 -32.94 12.45
N ARG A 642 -4.66 -33.16 11.67
CA ARG A 642 -5.74 -34.05 12.07
C ARG A 642 -5.48 -35.45 11.57
#